data_AF-A0A812Z4D9-F1
#
_entry.id   AF-A0A812Z4D9-F1
#
_cell.length_a   1.000
_cell.length_b   1.000
_cell.length_c   1.000
_cell.angle_alpha   90.00
_cell.angle_beta   90.00
_cell.angle_gamma   90.00
#
_symmetry.space_group_name_H-M   'P 1'
#
loop_
_entity.id
_entity.type
_entity.pdbx_description
1 polymer ?
#
loop_
_entity_poly.entity_id
_entity_poly.type
_entity_poly.pdbx_seq_one_letter_code
_entity_poly.pdbx_strand_id
1 'polypeptide(L)'
;DKYLLSELATKAATAGLVQLFSTLLDDTWPGFSGQALPKWATGAPLLVFSSCQFCELKQTVDKEIQVGSTKIEETEGILGSWKTKVKTKTEVQEHLWNWTATWRLYVTTPGSNQSFPLLSGSGGTTLKTMTTPPAKPQQPRPTAECAPTLELDMTWLARRLRAGAVDFTVNRTAPDCRTPARNKDMQAALSFFKKVHLLGDSAANILMGQLGTLLGGDTPGVAKPGEVFQPVLAMFALDGATAASRPVLAADMDVVLSAHRRSLLAHRESQNQHLGRIADGSDVSLNPSLISLLIVVQEMASLARQLTSAVRELERMLQEQLTAAIGKTLQPVDFGEYMEFHTGELLRPAYKPRPFVFAVRRAQHHPEGTVSIEVSQQNSHQAISSFGLHREAAPVMRMQLSSAATISFTGEHFVHAAVFHQFARQQKQDLRLVARARQLSCFVLVVGKIISSDTFKPAAALIIQNKDELVIPLLLETVPSPKEFLDSIQSLSPEQQRFAKAFRKMQLSSSLFAVAIVQIKPALEKVMSLVLGSQTLKFAAVIKRQWLLVRVASPSVQVLNLPEHSLTKEIQLTQDLIELFVRYQVAPDLMSYEPWSSGVAEKAARVTAADKLAAVKSHVKSLWETIAASKQKQLQEKQEEVKMRNMQSCGAEDCSINAGVSWTNYANDQEESWQELGGYEPPTTVQMKLSGSSGRMAKKAKIQEPVNYMSRSVTLEAASPKVMKAADAPSAEQQPPAQDAPSPPPPPPQAREAAEAADSGAFDYTQLPHQLDANYLKFDSDAVLRPTKIDLATVWTKQEQPGLLGDSRSRQLREADQRAETNKAFDLLDALSRSGAEALESSLHIVVAATHCFDETILNTLVQQNRNPIEKMERSMLIMASTLHRTPLDQLIHPGEVDRVRALMPTVFAGFAASKKLA
;
A
#
# COMPACT_ATOMS: atom_id res chain seq x y z
N ASP A 1 -30.08 19.40 14.83
CA ASP A 1 -29.40 19.66 13.54
C ASP A 1 -27.90 19.85 13.79
N LYS A 2 -27.04 19.09 13.11
CA LYS A 2 -25.57 19.13 13.31
C LYS A 2 -24.94 20.49 13.00
N TYR A 3 -25.48 21.24 12.04
CA TYR A 3 -24.95 22.55 11.68
C TYR A 3 -25.35 23.60 12.72
N LEU A 4 -26.61 23.61 13.14
CA LEU A 4 -27.08 24.48 14.21
C LEU A 4 -26.28 24.29 15.52
N LEU A 5 -25.94 23.05 15.88
CA LEU A 5 -25.08 22.77 17.04
C LEU A 5 -23.67 23.36 16.90
N SER A 6 -23.07 23.30 15.71
CA SER A 6 -21.76 23.94 15.47
C SER A 6 -21.83 25.48 15.46
N GLU A 7 -22.92 26.05 14.96
CA GLU A 7 -23.18 27.48 15.02
C GLU A 7 -23.36 27.94 16.48
N LEU A 8 -24.12 27.19 17.28
CA LEU A 8 -24.35 27.43 18.70
C LEU A 8 -23.04 27.38 19.50
N ALA A 9 -22.24 26.33 19.30
CA ALA A 9 -20.92 26.19 19.92
C ALA A 9 -19.98 27.36 19.57
N THR A 10 -19.99 27.78 18.30
CA THR A 10 -19.16 28.92 17.83
C THR A 10 -19.64 30.24 18.42
N LYS A 11 -20.96 30.46 18.50
CA LYS A 11 -21.56 31.62 19.19
C LYS A 11 -21.16 31.65 20.66
N ALA A 12 -21.31 30.54 21.38
CA ALA A 12 -20.96 30.42 22.80
C ALA A 12 -19.45 30.65 23.05
N ALA A 13 -18.57 30.09 22.21
CA ALA A 13 -17.13 30.31 22.32
C ALA A 13 -16.74 31.77 22.05
N THR A 14 -17.36 32.40 21.05
CA THR A 14 -17.10 33.78 20.65
C THR A 14 -17.65 34.77 21.68
N ALA A 15 -18.87 34.55 22.17
CA ALA A 15 -19.49 35.38 23.19
C ALA A 15 -18.78 35.20 24.55
N GLY A 16 -18.35 33.98 24.88
CA GLY A 16 -17.49 33.71 26.04
C GLY A 16 -16.16 34.47 25.97
N LEU A 17 -15.51 34.50 24.79
CA LEU A 17 -14.27 35.27 24.59
C LEU A 17 -14.47 36.78 24.75
N VAL A 18 -15.58 37.33 24.25
CA VAL A 18 -15.94 38.75 24.49
C VAL A 18 -16.28 39.00 25.95
N GLN A 19 -17.04 38.11 26.58
CA GLN A 19 -17.41 38.21 28.00
C GLN A 19 -16.16 38.21 28.88
N LEU A 20 -15.20 37.32 28.60
CA LEU A 20 -13.91 37.22 29.28
C LEU A 20 -13.18 38.57 29.30
N PHE A 21 -12.99 39.20 28.13
CA PHE A 21 -12.39 40.53 28.03
C PHE A 21 -13.18 41.58 28.81
N SER A 22 -14.50 41.63 28.66
CA SER A 22 -15.35 42.60 29.37
C SER A 22 -15.46 42.40 30.89
N THR A 23 -15.02 41.24 31.43
CA THR A 23 -15.17 40.88 32.85
C THR A 23 -13.86 41.01 33.63
N LEU A 24 -12.72 40.79 32.97
CA LEU A 24 -11.40 40.74 33.62
C LEU A 24 -10.45 41.86 33.21
N LEU A 25 -10.82 42.68 32.21
CA LEU A 25 -10.03 43.85 31.78
C LEU A 25 -10.64 45.19 32.25
N ASP A 26 -11.78 45.17 32.96
CA ASP A 26 -12.42 46.34 33.59
C ASP A 26 -12.54 47.56 32.62
N ASP A 27 -12.47 48.81 33.12
CA ASP A 27 -12.71 50.04 32.33
C ASP A 27 -11.71 50.32 31.19
N THR A 28 -10.61 49.55 31.09
CA THR A 28 -9.64 49.72 29.99
C THR A 28 -10.09 49.02 28.71
N TRP A 29 -11.09 48.14 28.78
CA TRP A 29 -11.74 47.59 27.60
C TRP A 29 -12.83 48.57 27.12
N PRO A 30 -12.66 49.30 25.99
CA PRO A 30 -13.63 50.30 25.52
C PRO A 30 -14.97 49.71 25.02
N GLY A 31 -15.17 48.42 25.28
CA GLY A 31 -16.26 47.62 24.78
C GLY A 31 -16.12 47.31 23.29
N PHE A 32 -16.86 46.30 22.85
CA PHE A 32 -17.34 46.23 21.48
C PHE A 32 -18.58 47.14 21.30
N SER A 33 -18.53 48.32 21.90
CA SER A 33 -19.57 49.36 21.83
C SER A 33 -19.53 50.02 20.44
N GLY A 34 -20.68 50.53 19.99
CA GLY A 34 -20.88 50.97 18.60
C GLY A 34 -19.97 52.11 18.09
N GLN A 35 -19.20 52.76 18.97
CA GLN A 35 -18.29 53.86 18.60
C GLN A 35 -16.81 53.42 18.43
N ALA A 36 -16.35 52.38 19.14
CA ALA A 36 -14.98 51.87 19.02
C ALA A 36 -14.83 50.83 17.91
N LEU A 37 -15.84 49.95 17.77
CA LEU A 37 -15.85 48.82 16.85
C LEU A 37 -15.59 49.21 15.36
N PRO A 38 -16.18 50.29 14.81
CA PRO A 38 -15.94 50.68 13.42
C PRO A 38 -14.49 51.10 13.15
N LYS A 39 -13.85 51.79 14.10
CA LYS A 39 -12.46 52.27 13.97
C LYS A 39 -11.45 51.12 14.02
N TRP A 40 -11.72 50.11 14.85
CA TRP A 40 -10.89 48.90 14.92
C TRP A 40 -11.11 48.00 13.70
N ALA A 41 -12.35 47.81 13.24
CA ALA A 41 -12.67 46.94 12.11
C ALA A 41 -12.00 47.36 10.79
N THR A 42 -11.72 48.66 10.61
CA THR A 42 -10.99 49.18 9.43
C THR A 42 -9.48 49.01 9.49
N GLY A 43 -8.89 48.75 10.66
CA GLY A 43 -7.44 48.84 10.90
C GLY A 43 -6.69 47.52 11.12
N ALA A 44 -7.36 46.36 10.94
CA ALA A 44 -6.80 45.03 11.20
C ALA A 44 -6.15 44.89 12.61
N PRO A 45 -6.97 44.89 13.69
CA PRO A 45 -6.47 45.04 15.05
C PRO A 45 -5.72 43.79 15.52
N LEU A 46 -4.51 43.99 16.07
CA LEU A 46 -3.69 42.95 16.67
C LEU A 46 -3.79 43.04 18.19
N LEU A 47 -4.16 41.94 18.84
CA LEU A 47 -3.98 41.75 20.28
C LEU A 47 -2.56 41.23 20.51
N VAL A 48 -1.79 41.91 21.35
CA VAL A 48 -0.36 41.66 21.54
C VAL A 48 -0.05 41.45 23.02
N PHE A 49 0.65 40.35 23.31
CA PHE A 49 1.24 40.06 24.62
C PHE A 49 2.77 40.17 24.54
N SER A 50 3.35 40.93 25.46
CA SER A 50 4.80 41.10 25.61
C SER A 50 5.19 41.00 27.08
N SER A 51 6.32 40.36 27.37
CA SER A 51 6.83 40.26 28.73
C SER A 51 8.36 40.18 28.77
N CYS A 52 8.96 40.85 29.76
CA CYS A 52 10.40 40.89 29.98
C CYS A 52 10.74 40.68 31.46
N GLN A 53 11.79 39.92 31.74
CA GLN A 53 12.40 39.77 33.06
C GLN A 53 13.79 40.43 33.11
N PHE A 54 14.15 40.96 34.27
CA PHE A 54 15.41 41.66 34.55
C PHE A 54 16.00 41.14 35.87
N CYS A 55 17.32 40.98 35.94
CA CYS A 55 18.02 40.38 37.08
C CYS A 55 19.33 41.10 37.37
N GLU A 56 19.37 41.92 38.44
CA GLU A 56 20.52 42.79 38.75
C GLU A 56 21.08 42.51 40.14
N LEU A 57 22.41 42.61 40.32
CA LEU A 57 23.05 42.41 41.62
C LEU A 57 22.73 43.59 42.54
N LYS A 58 22.00 43.34 43.63
CA LYS A 58 21.61 44.36 44.62
C LYS A 58 22.72 44.57 45.65
N GLN A 59 23.24 43.49 46.22
CA GLN A 59 24.28 43.54 47.26
C GLN A 59 24.99 42.19 47.40
N THR A 60 26.26 42.20 47.80
CA THR A 60 26.98 41.03 48.33
C THR A 60 27.17 41.21 49.84
N VAL A 61 26.95 40.14 50.62
CA VAL A 61 27.08 40.11 52.07
C VAL A 61 27.94 38.92 52.46
N ASP A 62 29.08 39.18 53.11
CA ASP A 62 29.94 38.12 53.63
C ASP A 62 29.30 37.45 54.85
N LYS A 63 29.26 36.11 54.87
CA LYS A 63 28.70 35.33 55.97
C LYS A 63 29.60 34.14 56.32
N GLU A 64 29.89 33.99 57.60
CA GLU A 64 30.46 32.75 58.12
C GLU A 64 29.39 31.67 58.23
N ILE A 65 29.56 30.55 57.53
CA ILE A 65 28.68 29.37 57.62
C ILE A 65 29.47 28.23 58.26
N GLN A 66 28.86 27.54 59.23
CA GLN A 66 29.43 26.29 59.76
C GLN A 66 29.10 25.15 58.79
N VAL A 67 30.12 24.63 58.11
CA VAL A 67 29.98 23.55 57.13
C VAL A 67 30.71 22.31 57.67
N GLY A 68 29.94 21.37 58.20
CA GLY A 68 30.43 20.07 58.69
C GLY A 68 30.18 19.82 60.17
N SER A 69 30.16 18.54 60.54
CA SER A 69 30.01 18.09 61.92
C SER A 69 31.26 18.43 62.76
N THR A 70 31.06 18.79 64.04
CA THR A 70 32.16 18.98 64.99
C THR A 70 32.99 17.70 65.11
N LYS A 71 34.23 17.73 64.62
CA LYS A 71 35.24 16.74 65.00
C LYS A 71 35.76 17.08 66.40
N ILE A 72 35.85 16.06 67.24
CA ILE A 72 36.55 16.10 68.51
C ILE A 72 37.90 15.44 68.25
N GLU A 73 38.98 16.19 68.40
CA GLU A 73 40.34 15.64 68.39
C GLU A 73 40.83 15.58 69.84
N GLU A 74 41.19 14.38 70.29
CA GLU A 74 41.89 14.16 71.55
C GLU A 74 43.39 14.26 71.29
N THR A 75 44.09 15.03 72.12
CA THR A 75 45.54 15.15 72.06
C THR A 75 46.10 14.87 73.45
N GLU A 76 46.94 13.85 73.57
CA GLU A 76 47.54 13.45 74.84
C GLU A 76 48.80 14.27 75.14
N GLY A 77 48.83 14.91 76.30
CA GLY A 77 50.02 15.53 76.86
C GLY A 77 50.44 14.84 78.17
N ILE A 78 51.69 15.04 78.56
CA ILE A 78 52.35 14.35 79.71
C ILE A 78 51.69 14.67 81.08
N LEU A 79 50.70 15.58 81.13
CA LEU A 79 49.90 15.89 82.32
C LEU A 79 48.38 15.67 82.16
N GLY A 80 47.94 14.91 81.15
CA GLY A 80 46.53 14.52 80.95
C GLY A 80 46.02 14.73 79.52
N SER A 81 44.89 14.10 79.20
CA SER A 81 44.20 14.22 77.92
C SER A 81 43.19 15.37 77.91
N TRP A 82 43.16 16.13 76.82
CA TRP A 82 42.22 17.24 76.61
C TRP A 82 41.44 17.01 75.31
N LYS A 83 40.14 17.32 75.32
CA LYS A 83 39.24 17.19 74.15
C LYS A 83 39.09 18.52 73.43
N THR A 84 39.65 18.65 72.24
CA THR A 84 39.54 19.87 71.43
C THR A 84 38.39 19.74 70.44
N LYS A 85 37.38 20.62 70.55
CA LYS A 85 36.27 20.70 69.57
C LYS A 85 36.68 21.61 68.42
N VAL A 86 37.09 21.02 67.29
CA VAL A 86 37.40 21.78 66.07
C VAL A 86 36.10 22.05 65.31
N LYS A 87 35.80 23.34 65.11
CA LYS A 87 34.67 23.81 64.28
C LYS A 87 35.21 24.43 63.00
N THR A 88 35.05 23.74 61.88
CA THR A 88 35.39 24.29 60.56
C THR A 88 34.33 25.32 60.16
N LYS A 89 34.66 26.60 60.30
CA LYS A 89 33.91 27.69 59.67
C LYS A 89 34.37 27.83 58.22
N THR A 90 33.43 27.99 57.30
CA THR A 90 33.72 28.38 55.91
C THR A 90 33.13 29.76 55.67
N GLU A 91 33.93 30.66 55.15
CA GLU A 91 33.48 32.00 54.74
C GLU A 91 32.82 31.90 53.35
N VAL A 92 31.60 32.43 53.24
CA VAL A 92 30.74 32.31 52.06
C VAL A 92 30.12 33.67 51.77
N GLN A 93 30.15 34.10 50.51
CA GLN A 93 29.51 35.34 50.08
C GLN A 93 28.07 35.05 49.65
N GLU A 94 27.10 35.70 50.32
CA GLU A 94 25.70 35.70 49.91
C GLU A 94 25.44 36.88 48.97
N HIS A 95 25.12 36.60 47.71
CA HIS A 95 24.75 37.61 46.73
C HIS A 95 23.22 37.70 46.65
N LEU A 96 22.70 38.90 46.89
CA LEU A 96 21.29 39.26 46.76
C LEU A 96 21.07 39.89 45.39
N TRP A 97 20.19 39.31 44.58
CA TRP A 97 19.84 39.77 43.25
C TRP A 97 18.40 40.28 43.25
N ASN A 98 18.18 41.48 42.73
CA ASN A 98 16.84 42.00 42.48
C ASN A 98 16.34 41.42 41.15
N TRP A 99 15.32 40.56 41.20
CA TRP A 99 14.66 40.05 40.01
C TRP A 99 13.31 40.75 39.83
N THR A 100 13.04 41.24 38.64
CA THR A 100 11.75 41.85 38.29
C THR A 100 11.23 41.27 36.97
N ALA A 101 9.92 41.17 36.85
CA ALA A 101 9.24 40.85 35.60
C ALA A 101 8.17 41.90 35.29
N THR A 102 7.96 42.13 34.01
CA THR A 102 6.96 43.04 33.46
C THR A 102 6.13 42.29 32.43
N TRP A 103 4.82 42.53 32.41
CA TRP A 103 3.89 41.94 31.45
C TRP A 103 2.92 42.99 30.94
N ARG A 104 2.60 42.92 29.65
CA ARG A 104 1.65 43.84 29.01
C ARG A 104 0.84 43.11 27.95
N LEU A 105 -0.48 43.25 28.04
CA LEU A 105 -1.46 42.93 27.01
C LEU A 105 -2.01 44.25 26.46
N TYR A 106 -1.97 44.41 25.14
CA TYR A 106 -2.40 45.64 24.47
C TYR A 106 -2.96 45.38 23.08
N VAL A 107 -3.75 46.31 22.55
CA VAL A 107 -4.20 46.30 21.16
C VAL A 107 -3.38 47.32 20.37
N THR A 108 -2.98 46.96 19.15
CA THR A 108 -2.33 47.87 18.19
C THR A 108 -2.92 47.65 16.79
N THR A 109 -2.78 48.64 15.90
CA THR A 109 -3.08 48.47 14.47
C THR A 109 -1.78 48.55 13.66
N PRO A 110 -1.54 47.65 12.68
CA PRO A 110 -0.37 47.69 11.81
C PRO A 110 -0.16 49.06 11.16
N GLY A 111 1.06 49.61 11.27
CA GLY A 111 1.40 50.93 10.75
C GLY A 111 0.98 52.12 11.63
N SER A 112 0.35 51.89 12.78
CA SER A 112 0.08 52.94 13.78
C SER A 112 1.07 52.89 14.94
N ASN A 113 1.55 54.05 15.40
CA ASN A 113 2.37 54.17 16.62
C ASN A 113 1.51 54.21 17.90
N GLN A 114 0.18 54.03 17.81
CA GLN A 114 -0.73 54.05 18.96
C GLN A 114 -0.98 52.63 19.46
N SER A 115 -0.54 52.34 20.68
CA SER A 115 -0.88 51.10 21.40
C SER A 115 -1.91 51.40 22.49
N PHE A 116 -3.00 50.65 22.53
CA PHE A 116 -4.04 50.76 23.54
C PHE A 116 -3.79 49.71 24.65
N PRO A 117 -3.27 50.09 25.83
CA PRO A 117 -3.01 49.14 26.90
C PRO A 117 -4.33 48.57 27.44
N LEU A 118 -4.45 47.24 27.47
CA LEU A 118 -5.57 46.56 28.12
C LEU A 118 -5.20 46.28 29.58
N LEU A 119 -4.07 45.62 29.78
CA LEU A 119 -3.60 45.24 31.11
C LEU A 119 -2.08 45.24 31.12
N SER A 120 -1.49 45.93 32.09
CA SER A 120 -0.04 45.94 32.33
C SER A 120 0.28 45.85 33.80
N GLY A 121 1.34 45.12 34.14
CA GLY A 121 1.84 45.05 35.51
C GLY A 121 3.30 44.67 35.57
N SER A 122 3.81 44.73 36.79
CA SER A 122 5.15 44.29 37.15
C SER A 122 5.11 43.55 38.48
N GLY A 123 6.09 42.68 38.70
CA GLY A 123 6.34 42.05 39.98
C GLY A 123 7.84 41.88 40.19
N GLY A 124 8.25 41.67 41.44
CA GLY A 124 9.66 41.47 41.77
C GLY A 124 9.89 40.73 43.08
N THR A 125 11.07 40.15 43.23
CA THR A 125 11.51 39.41 44.43
C THR A 125 13.04 39.45 44.54
N THR A 126 13.56 39.27 45.76
CA THR A 126 15.00 39.18 46.01
C THR A 126 15.47 37.72 45.92
N LEU A 127 16.18 37.35 44.84
CA LEU A 127 16.83 36.04 44.69
C LEU A 127 18.15 35.98 45.47
N LYS A 128 18.52 34.80 45.97
CA LYS A 128 19.74 34.59 46.76
C LYS A 128 20.62 33.50 46.16
N THR A 129 21.91 33.76 46.04
CA THR A 129 22.93 32.79 45.61
C THR A 129 24.13 32.86 46.53
N MET A 130 24.84 31.74 46.72
CA MET A 130 26.01 31.69 47.59
C MET A 130 27.26 31.25 46.80
N THR A 131 28.41 31.89 47.03
CA THR A 131 29.70 31.46 46.47
C THR A 131 30.80 31.45 47.55
N THR A 132 31.81 30.60 47.36
CA THR A 132 33.02 30.61 48.19
C THR A 132 34.12 31.42 47.50
N PRO A 133 34.79 32.37 48.19
CA PRO A 133 35.92 33.09 47.61
C PRO A 133 37.03 32.15 47.12
N PRO A 134 37.72 32.46 46.00
CA PRO A 134 37.63 33.67 45.18
C PRO A 134 36.68 33.53 43.96
N ALA A 135 35.67 32.65 44.01
CA ALA A 135 34.74 32.48 42.89
C ALA A 135 33.94 33.77 42.61
N LYS A 136 33.72 34.09 41.33
CA LYS A 136 32.86 35.22 40.96
C LYS A 136 31.39 34.92 41.24
N PRO A 137 30.57 35.93 41.59
CA PRO A 137 29.12 35.77 41.75
C PRO A 137 28.50 35.15 40.49
N GLN A 138 27.89 33.97 40.63
CA GLN A 138 27.14 33.34 39.55
C GLN A 138 25.73 33.92 39.51
N GLN A 139 25.41 34.66 38.46
CA GLN A 139 24.10 35.26 38.26
C GLN A 139 23.03 34.17 38.05
N PRO A 140 21.90 34.18 38.78
CA PRO A 140 20.90 33.11 38.74
C PRO A 140 20.05 33.11 37.45
N ARG A 141 19.94 34.25 36.76
CA ARG A 141 19.21 34.45 35.49
C ARG A 141 19.83 35.58 34.66
N PRO A 142 19.62 35.63 33.33
CA PRO A 142 20.15 36.70 32.48
C PRO A 142 19.76 38.11 32.96
N THR A 143 20.63 39.10 32.74
CA THR A 143 20.43 40.49 33.17
C THR A 143 19.14 41.10 32.61
N ALA A 144 18.83 40.81 31.36
CA ALA A 144 17.56 41.12 30.72
C ALA A 144 17.19 40.00 29.75
N GLU A 145 15.95 39.53 29.80
CA GLU A 145 15.42 38.50 28.91
C GLU A 145 13.96 38.83 28.59
N CYS A 146 13.67 39.13 27.32
CA CYS A 146 12.32 39.35 26.84
C CYS A 146 11.81 38.12 26.11
N ALA A 147 10.61 37.66 26.46
CA ALA A 147 9.91 36.62 25.73
C ALA A 147 9.56 37.12 24.31
N PRO A 148 9.46 36.23 23.31
CA PRO A 148 8.98 36.62 21.98
C PRO A 148 7.57 37.21 22.08
N THR A 149 7.37 38.34 21.42
CA THR A 149 6.06 39.01 21.34
C THR A 149 5.05 38.09 20.68
N LEU A 150 3.89 37.88 21.32
CA LEU A 150 2.82 37.02 20.83
C LEU A 150 1.68 37.88 20.28
N GLU A 151 1.28 37.61 19.04
CA GLU A 151 0.29 38.41 18.31
C GLU A 151 -0.92 37.58 17.86
N LEU A 152 -2.12 38.15 17.96
CA LEU A 152 -3.37 37.59 17.49
C LEU A 152 -4.13 38.61 16.64
N ASP A 153 -4.39 38.26 15.38
CA ASP A 153 -5.28 39.00 14.49
C ASP A 153 -6.74 38.89 14.93
N MET A 154 -7.30 40.01 15.39
CA MET A 154 -8.67 40.14 15.89
C MET A 154 -9.67 40.52 14.80
N THR A 155 -9.23 40.65 13.54
CA THR A 155 -10.09 41.03 12.40
C THR A 155 -11.25 40.05 12.19
N TRP A 156 -11.03 38.74 12.41
CA TRP A 156 -12.11 37.75 12.33
C TRP A 156 -13.18 38.01 13.40
N LEU A 157 -12.76 38.23 14.65
CA LEU A 157 -13.68 38.50 15.77
C LEU A 157 -14.46 39.81 15.55
N ALA A 158 -13.77 40.88 15.16
CA ALA A 158 -14.39 42.19 14.93
C ALA A 158 -15.50 42.15 13.86
N ARG A 159 -15.36 41.33 12.81
CA ARG A 159 -16.38 41.14 11.77
C ARG A 159 -17.61 40.35 12.24
N ARG A 160 -17.51 39.59 13.33
CA ARG A 160 -18.57 38.72 13.86
C ARG A 160 -19.39 39.38 14.98
N LEU A 161 -19.15 40.65 15.28
CA LEU A 161 -19.82 41.39 16.34
C LEU A 161 -20.68 42.50 15.74
N ARG A 162 -21.99 42.42 15.94
CA ARG A 162 -22.98 43.37 15.42
C ARG A 162 -23.96 43.75 16.52
N ALA A 163 -24.08 45.05 16.79
CA ALA A 163 -24.99 45.61 17.81
C ALA A 163 -24.90 44.92 19.20
N GLY A 164 -23.72 44.47 19.61
CA GLY A 164 -23.49 43.76 20.88
C GLY A 164 -23.72 42.24 20.84
N ALA A 165 -24.25 41.69 19.75
CA ALA A 165 -24.47 40.25 19.56
C ALA A 165 -23.41 39.60 18.66
N VAL A 166 -23.24 38.28 18.81
CA VAL A 166 -22.38 37.46 17.91
C VAL A 166 -23.19 36.99 16.71
N ASP A 167 -22.79 37.46 15.52
CA ASP A 167 -23.35 37.04 14.23
C ASP A 167 -22.44 35.99 13.57
N PHE A 168 -22.85 34.73 13.70
CA PHE A 168 -22.23 33.59 13.03
C PHE A 168 -23.31 32.63 12.51
N THR A 169 -23.22 32.27 11.24
CA THR A 169 -24.06 31.28 10.57
C THR A 169 -23.18 30.51 9.60
N VAL A 170 -23.46 29.23 9.39
CA VAL A 170 -22.70 28.40 8.45
C VAL A 170 -23.39 28.43 7.10
N ASN A 171 -22.70 28.84 6.04
CA ASN A 171 -23.28 28.76 4.69
C ASN A 171 -23.41 27.29 4.24
N ARG A 172 -24.65 26.82 4.16
CA ARG A 172 -24.99 25.43 3.79
C ARG A 172 -25.19 25.21 2.29
N THR A 173 -25.38 26.27 1.51
CA THR A 173 -25.65 26.18 0.06
C THR A 173 -24.38 26.17 -0.80
N ALA A 174 -23.20 26.33 -0.17
CA ALA A 174 -21.92 26.22 -0.85
C ALA A 174 -21.67 24.78 -1.35
N PRO A 175 -21.23 24.58 -2.61
CA PRO A 175 -21.07 23.24 -3.21
C PRO A 175 -19.96 22.39 -2.56
N ASP A 176 -19.10 23.00 -1.75
CA ASP A 176 -18.06 22.36 -0.96
C ASP A 176 -18.45 22.10 0.52
N CYS A 177 -19.69 22.42 0.92
CA CYS A 177 -20.19 22.13 2.27
C CYS A 177 -20.43 20.61 2.47
N ARG A 178 -19.83 20.00 3.50
CA ARG A 178 -19.88 18.53 3.74
C ARG A 178 -20.32 18.16 5.15
N THR A 179 -19.47 18.44 6.13
CA THR A 179 -19.76 18.38 7.57
C THR A 179 -19.59 19.76 8.17
N PRO A 180 -20.08 20.01 9.40
CA PRO A 180 -19.77 21.22 10.13
C PRO A 180 -18.26 21.55 10.16
N ALA A 181 -17.40 20.58 10.49
CA ALA A 181 -15.94 20.78 10.55
C ALA A 181 -15.26 20.89 9.17
N ARG A 182 -15.96 20.58 8.07
CA ARG A 182 -15.49 20.66 6.68
C ARG A 182 -16.31 21.68 5.88
N ASN A 183 -16.59 22.83 6.51
CA ASN A 183 -17.19 24.00 5.89
C ASN A 183 -16.24 25.22 6.05
N LYS A 184 -16.18 26.10 5.04
CA LYS A 184 -15.31 27.30 5.03
C LYS A 184 -15.52 28.24 6.22
N ASP A 185 -16.76 28.55 6.60
CA ASP A 185 -17.06 29.45 7.73
C ASP A 185 -16.57 28.85 9.06
N MET A 186 -16.77 27.54 9.24
CA MET A 186 -16.31 26.81 10.42
C MET A 186 -14.78 26.67 10.43
N GLN A 187 -14.14 26.40 9.29
CA GLN A 187 -12.68 26.37 9.17
C GLN A 187 -12.07 27.74 9.48
N ALA A 188 -12.69 28.84 9.05
CA ALA A 188 -12.27 30.18 9.42
C ALA A 188 -12.34 30.40 10.94
N ALA A 189 -13.45 30.03 11.59
CA ALA A 189 -13.59 30.11 13.05
C ALA A 189 -12.57 29.22 13.79
N LEU A 190 -12.44 27.94 13.41
CA LEU A 190 -11.46 27.03 14.00
C LEU A 190 -10.02 27.52 13.82
N SER A 191 -9.68 28.14 12.69
CA SER A 191 -8.35 28.71 12.47
C SER A 191 -8.08 29.94 13.33
N PHE A 192 -9.07 30.80 13.56
CA PHE A 192 -9.00 31.90 14.54
C PHE A 192 -8.83 31.35 15.96
N PHE A 193 -9.69 30.44 16.41
CA PHE A 193 -9.60 29.85 17.75
C PHE A 193 -8.31 29.03 17.95
N LYS A 194 -7.74 28.42 16.91
CA LYS A 194 -6.40 27.81 16.99
C LYS A 194 -5.32 28.85 17.31
N LYS A 195 -5.38 30.07 16.74
CA LYS A 195 -4.48 31.18 17.10
C LYS A 195 -4.73 31.67 18.52
N VAL A 196 -6.00 31.80 18.94
CA VAL A 196 -6.39 32.14 20.33
C VAL A 196 -5.78 31.14 21.32
N HIS A 197 -5.85 29.83 21.03
CA HIS A 197 -5.24 28.79 21.85
C HIS A 197 -3.72 28.94 21.94
N LEU A 198 -3.04 29.12 20.79
CA LEU A 198 -1.58 29.26 20.75
C LEU A 198 -1.09 30.48 21.54
N LEU A 199 -1.75 31.63 21.42
CA LEU A 199 -1.41 32.82 22.22
C LEU A 199 -1.67 32.58 23.70
N GLY A 200 -2.87 32.07 24.05
CA GLY A 200 -3.28 31.85 25.43
C GLY A 200 -2.37 30.86 26.17
N ASP A 201 -2.06 29.72 25.56
CA ASP A 201 -1.21 28.68 26.13
C ASP A 201 0.25 29.16 26.30
N SER A 202 0.82 29.79 25.26
CA SER A 202 2.17 30.33 25.32
C SER A 202 2.31 31.44 26.37
N ALA A 203 1.35 32.37 26.44
CA ALA A 203 1.36 33.43 27.44
C ALA A 203 1.14 32.89 28.86
N ALA A 204 0.26 31.90 29.04
CA ALA A 204 0.06 31.23 30.33
C ALA A 204 1.35 30.57 30.82
N ASN A 205 2.07 29.85 29.94
CA ASN A 205 3.34 29.21 30.28
C ASN A 205 4.42 30.23 30.71
N ILE A 206 4.51 31.38 30.02
CA ILE A 206 5.43 32.48 30.39
C ILE A 206 5.07 33.05 31.78
N LEU A 207 3.79 33.36 32.02
CA LEU A 207 3.33 33.96 33.28
C LEU A 207 3.44 32.97 34.45
N MET A 208 3.18 31.68 34.25
CA MET A 208 3.38 30.64 35.27
C MET A 208 4.85 30.48 35.64
N GLY A 209 5.77 30.52 34.65
CA GLY A 209 7.21 30.51 34.91
C GLY A 209 7.68 31.73 35.72
N GLN A 210 7.13 32.91 35.44
CA GLN A 210 7.38 34.13 36.23
C GLN A 210 6.80 34.02 37.64
N LEU A 211 5.58 33.52 37.79
CA LEU A 211 4.94 33.32 39.08
C LEU A 211 5.72 32.33 39.97
N GLY A 212 6.15 31.19 39.44
CA GLY A 212 7.01 30.25 40.19
C GLY A 212 8.36 30.85 40.61
N THR A 213 8.84 31.85 39.86
CA THR A 213 10.04 32.62 40.22
C THR A 213 9.76 33.60 41.37
N LEU A 214 8.61 34.27 41.34
CA LEU A 214 8.15 35.19 42.39
C LEU A 214 7.89 34.48 43.71
N LEU A 215 7.29 33.28 43.66
CA LEU A 215 6.87 32.51 44.82
C LEU A 215 7.93 31.51 45.33
N GLY A 216 9.11 31.43 44.67
CA GLY A 216 10.26 30.69 45.17
C GLY A 216 10.26 29.17 44.97
N GLY A 217 9.46 28.64 44.03
CA GLY A 217 9.42 27.21 43.73
C GLY A 217 8.03 26.69 43.37
N ASP A 218 7.70 25.49 43.86
CA ASP A 218 6.40 24.85 43.65
C ASP A 218 5.25 25.79 44.02
N THR A 219 4.26 25.91 43.13
CA THR A 219 3.08 26.76 43.31
C THR A 219 1.82 25.91 43.59
N PRO A 220 1.70 25.22 44.73
CA PRO A 220 0.54 24.40 45.02
C PRO A 220 -0.71 25.26 45.14
N GLY A 221 -1.63 25.11 44.18
CA GLY A 221 -2.97 25.70 44.21
C GLY A 221 -3.18 26.96 43.37
N VAL A 222 -2.14 27.57 42.78
CA VAL A 222 -2.37 28.67 41.84
C VAL A 222 -2.75 28.11 40.46
N ALA A 223 -3.96 28.47 40.01
CA ALA A 223 -4.49 28.30 38.66
C ALA A 223 -4.39 26.87 38.04
N LYS A 224 -5.24 25.94 38.52
CA LYS A 224 -5.54 24.71 37.75
C LYS A 224 -6.54 25.04 36.62
N PRO A 225 -6.25 24.68 35.36
CA PRO A 225 -7.20 24.89 34.26
C PRO A 225 -8.43 24.00 34.42
N GLY A 226 -9.63 24.61 34.40
CA GLY A 226 -10.92 23.89 34.41
C GLY A 226 -11.86 24.20 35.57
N GLU A 227 -11.47 25.06 36.52
CA GLU A 227 -12.37 25.51 37.62
C GLU A 227 -13.44 26.53 37.17
N VAL A 228 -13.25 27.14 36.00
CA VAL A 228 -14.21 28.08 35.41
C VAL A 228 -15.30 27.32 34.64
N PHE A 229 -16.56 27.73 34.84
CA PHE A 229 -17.74 27.21 34.15
C PHE A 229 -17.58 27.32 32.63
N GLN A 230 -17.76 26.19 31.91
CA GLN A 230 -17.42 26.04 30.50
C GLN A 230 -18.64 26.30 29.60
N PRO A 231 -18.75 27.48 28.94
CA PRO A 231 -20.00 27.88 28.29
C PRO A 231 -20.29 27.03 27.05
N VAL A 232 -19.27 26.58 26.30
CA VAL A 232 -19.49 25.76 25.11
C VAL A 232 -20.11 24.41 25.49
N LEU A 233 -19.55 23.71 26.49
CA LEU A 233 -20.07 22.41 26.92
C LEU A 233 -21.45 22.53 27.59
N ALA A 234 -21.70 23.60 28.35
CA ALA A 234 -22.99 23.85 28.95
C ALA A 234 -24.13 23.95 27.92
N MET A 235 -23.88 24.56 26.75
CA MET A 235 -24.87 24.64 25.67
C MET A 235 -25.23 23.26 25.09
N PHE A 236 -24.29 22.30 25.08
CA PHE A 236 -24.60 20.91 24.68
C PHE A 236 -25.33 20.13 25.79
N ALA A 237 -24.98 20.37 27.06
CA ALA A 237 -25.66 19.72 28.19
C ALA A 237 -27.14 20.12 28.29
N LEU A 238 -27.47 21.38 27.96
CA LEU A 238 -28.86 21.87 27.93
C LEU A 238 -29.72 21.18 26.84
N ASP A 239 -29.13 20.80 25.71
CA ASP A 239 -29.84 20.08 24.62
C ASP A 239 -30.18 18.62 25.01
N GLY A 240 -29.43 18.03 25.94
CA GLY A 240 -29.62 16.64 26.40
C GLY A 240 -30.46 16.45 27.67
N ALA A 241 -30.88 17.53 28.35
CA ALA A 241 -31.34 17.46 29.74
C ALA A 241 -32.80 17.02 29.96
N THR A 242 -33.65 16.93 28.92
CA THR A 242 -35.07 16.54 29.08
C THR A 242 -35.59 15.70 27.93
N ALA A 243 -36.45 14.72 28.22
CA ALA A 243 -37.11 13.85 27.24
C ALA A 243 -38.20 14.56 26.39
N ALA A 244 -38.31 15.88 26.49
CA ALA A 244 -39.15 16.73 25.66
C ALA A 244 -38.28 17.88 25.13
N SER A 245 -37.80 17.73 23.90
CA SER A 245 -36.80 18.62 23.27
C SER A 245 -37.29 20.06 23.11
N ARG A 246 -37.02 20.91 24.11
CA ARG A 246 -37.07 22.36 23.94
C ARG A 246 -35.80 22.80 23.18
N PRO A 247 -35.91 23.46 22.01
CA PRO A 247 -34.73 23.95 21.31
C PRO A 247 -34.03 25.02 22.15
N VAL A 248 -32.70 24.95 22.23
CA VAL A 248 -31.88 25.96 22.93
C VAL A 248 -32.09 27.33 22.30
N LEU A 249 -32.64 28.28 23.07
CA LEU A 249 -32.99 29.63 22.64
C LEU A 249 -31.84 30.61 22.90
N ALA A 250 -31.92 31.80 22.29
CA ALA A 250 -30.99 32.89 22.59
C ALA A 250 -30.98 33.26 24.09
N ALA A 251 -32.13 33.18 24.77
CA ALA A 251 -32.24 33.44 26.21
C ALA A 251 -31.42 32.44 27.07
N ASP A 252 -31.27 31.19 26.63
CA ASP A 252 -30.48 30.18 27.35
C ASP A 252 -28.98 30.49 27.26
N MET A 253 -28.56 31.13 26.16
CA MET A 253 -27.20 31.63 25.94
C MET A 253 -26.84 32.73 26.95
N ASP A 254 -27.76 33.66 27.21
CA ASP A 254 -27.58 34.72 28.23
C ASP A 254 -27.45 34.14 29.64
N VAL A 255 -28.25 33.11 29.97
CA VAL A 255 -28.13 32.37 31.25
C VAL A 255 -26.77 31.70 31.36
N VAL A 256 -26.29 31.02 30.32
CA VAL A 256 -24.97 30.37 30.26
C VAL A 256 -23.83 31.39 30.38
N LEU A 257 -23.89 32.54 29.72
CA LEU A 257 -22.91 33.62 29.90
C LEU A 257 -22.97 34.22 31.31
N SER A 258 -24.15 34.36 31.91
CA SER A 258 -24.27 34.87 33.29
C SER A 258 -23.63 33.91 34.31
N ALA A 259 -23.69 32.60 34.07
CA ALA A 259 -23.02 31.58 34.88
C ALA A 259 -21.49 31.62 34.66
N HIS A 260 -21.04 31.73 33.41
CA HIS A 260 -19.63 31.91 33.07
C HIS A 260 -19.04 33.16 33.73
N ARG A 261 -19.71 34.32 33.63
CA ARG A 261 -19.30 35.59 34.27
C ARG A 261 -19.18 35.45 35.79
N ARG A 262 -20.17 34.85 36.46
CA ARG A 262 -20.13 34.62 37.91
C ARG A 262 -18.96 33.71 38.30
N SER A 263 -18.71 32.67 37.52
CA SER A 263 -17.59 31.74 37.75
C SER A 263 -16.22 32.39 37.54
N LEU A 264 -16.05 33.21 36.49
CA LEU A 264 -14.83 34.00 36.27
C LEU A 264 -14.52 34.93 37.45
N LEU A 265 -15.53 35.64 37.97
CA LEU A 265 -15.35 36.55 39.10
C LEU A 265 -15.04 35.79 40.40
N ALA A 266 -15.73 34.67 40.67
CA ALA A 266 -15.45 33.82 41.82
C ALA A 266 -14.04 33.20 41.76
N HIS A 267 -13.56 32.81 40.58
CA HIS A 267 -12.21 32.29 40.39
C HIS A 267 -11.15 33.40 40.53
N ARG A 268 -11.37 34.61 39.97
CA ARG A 268 -10.52 35.80 40.21
C ARG A 268 -10.36 36.07 41.70
N GLU A 269 -11.48 36.09 42.44
CA GLU A 269 -11.48 36.33 43.88
C GLU A 269 -10.78 35.22 44.67
N SER A 270 -11.05 33.94 44.36
CA SER A 270 -10.39 32.81 45.01
C SER A 270 -8.86 32.80 44.78
N GLN A 271 -8.41 33.09 43.56
CA GLN A 271 -6.99 33.17 43.23
C GLN A 271 -6.32 34.40 43.86
N ASN A 272 -7.00 35.56 43.92
CA ASN A 272 -6.53 36.75 44.66
C ASN A 272 -6.32 36.43 46.16
N GLN A 273 -7.30 35.78 46.81
CA GLN A 273 -7.20 35.40 48.22
C GLN A 273 -6.08 34.38 48.48
N HIS A 274 -5.88 33.43 47.56
CA HIS A 274 -4.79 32.46 47.68
C HIS A 274 -3.42 33.12 47.50
N LEU A 275 -3.26 34.02 46.53
CA LEU A 275 -2.00 34.76 46.35
C LEU A 275 -1.70 35.68 47.55
N GLY A 276 -2.72 36.34 48.12
CA GLY A 276 -2.55 37.17 49.32
C GLY A 276 -1.93 36.39 50.49
N ARG A 277 -2.46 35.20 50.79
CA ARG A 277 -1.95 34.31 51.86
C ARG A 277 -0.51 33.82 51.64
N ILE A 278 -0.05 33.77 50.39
CA ILE A 278 1.33 33.35 50.05
C ILE A 278 2.28 34.56 50.08
N ALA A 279 1.78 35.74 49.67
CA ALA A 279 2.55 36.98 49.73
C ALA A 279 2.80 37.43 51.19
N ASP A 280 1.83 37.23 52.08
CA ASP A 280 1.91 37.53 53.52
C ASP A 280 3.10 36.80 54.20
N GLY A 281 4.23 37.50 54.32
CA GLY A 281 5.46 37.01 54.93
C GLY A 281 6.67 36.89 54.00
N SER A 282 6.57 37.34 52.74
CA SER A 282 7.64 37.26 51.74
C SER A 282 8.06 38.63 51.18
N ASP A 283 9.32 38.75 50.71
CA ASP A 283 9.89 39.99 50.11
C ASP A 283 9.45 40.17 48.63
N VAL A 284 8.15 39.92 48.36
CA VAL A 284 7.59 39.72 47.02
C VAL A 284 6.61 40.84 46.69
N SER A 285 6.89 41.57 45.62
CA SER A 285 5.98 42.58 45.05
C SER A 285 5.18 41.96 43.90
N LEU A 286 3.85 41.96 44.03
CA LEU A 286 2.91 41.39 43.05
C LEU A 286 1.81 42.40 42.73
N ASN A 287 1.64 42.72 41.45
CA ASN A 287 0.55 43.54 40.97
C ASN A 287 -0.72 42.68 40.73
N PRO A 288 -1.90 43.01 41.28
CA PRO A 288 -3.16 42.24 41.12
C PRO A 288 -3.59 41.98 39.66
N SER A 289 -3.09 42.78 38.72
CA SER A 289 -3.30 42.56 37.29
C SER A 289 -2.73 41.23 36.79
N LEU A 290 -1.69 40.66 37.43
CA LEU A 290 -1.09 39.38 37.04
C LEU A 290 -2.11 38.24 37.01
N ILE A 291 -2.90 38.10 38.08
CA ILE A 291 -3.90 37.05 38.22
C ILE A 291 -5.00 37.23 37.16
N SER A 292 -5.45 38.48 36.98
CA SER A 292 -6.48 38.81 35.99
C SER A 292 -6.00 38.47 34.56
N LEU A 293 -4.74 38.76 34.24
CA LEU A 293 -4.12 38.39 32.96
C LEU A 293 -3.94 36.88 32.80
N LEU A 294 -3.47 36.19 33.84
CA LEU A 294 -3.27 34.73 33.85
C LEU A 294 -4.60 33.99 33.56
N ILE A 295 -5.68 34.39 34.22
CA ILE A 295 -7.02 33.83 33.99
C ILE A 295 -7.49 34.12 32.56
N VAL A 296 -7.28 35.34 32.03
CA VAL A 296 -7.61 35.68 30.63
C VAL A 296 -6.89 34.74 29.65
N VAL A 297 -5.57 34.57 29.76
CA VAL A 297 -4.83 33.74 28.78
C VAL A 297 -5.13 32.25 28.91
N GLN A 298 -5.37 31.76 30.13
CA GLN A 298 -5.79 30.37 30.36
C GLN A 298 -7.21 30.10 29.83
N GLU A 299 -8.16 31.01 30.04
CA GLU A 299 -9.53 30.83 29.54
C GLU A 299 -9.66 31.05 28.03
N MET A 300 -8.82 31.91 27.42
CA MET A 300 -8.65 31.95 25.96
C MET A 300 -8.25 30.56 25.43
N ALA A 301 -7.28 29.89 26.05
CA ALA A 301 -6.87 28.53 25.69
C ALA A 301 -7.91 27.46 26.06
N SER A 302 -8.73 27.68 27.09
CA SER A 302 -9.86 26.82 27.48
C SER A 302 -10.97 26.84 26.43
N LEU A 303 -11.52 28.02 26.13
CA LEU A 303 -12.63 28.22 25.18
C LEU A 303 -12.29 27.70 23.77
N ALA A 304 -11.07 27.96 23.30
CA ALA A 304 -10.59 27.47 22.01
C ALA A 304 -10.50 25.93 21.94
N ARG A 305 -10.06 25.28 23.03
CA ARG A 305 -10.08 23.81 23.14
C ARG A 305 -11.51 23.28 23.18
N GLN A 306 -12.40 23.88 23.97
CA GLN A 306 -13.81 23.48 24.05
C GLN A 306 -14.49 23.51 22.68
N LEU A 307 -14.36 24.59 21.90
CA LEU A 307 -14.92 24.67 20.54
C LEU A 307 -14.33 23.60 19.61
N THR A 308 -13.01 23.42 19.65
CA THR A 308 -12.33 22.43 18.80
C THR A 308 -12.77 21.00 19.13
N SER A 309 -12.93 20.67 20.42
CA SER A 309 -13.44 19.38 20.87
C SER A 309 -14.89 19.19 20.47
N ALA A 310 -15.77 20.17 20.72
CA ALA A 310 -17.18 20.10 20.36
C ALA A 310 -17.42 19.84 18.86
N VAL A 311 -16.68 20.53 17.98
CA VAL A 311 -16.82 20.36 16.53
C VAL A 311 -16.28 19.01 16.04
N ARG A 312 -15.23 18.46 16.69
CA ARG A 312 -14.76 17.08 16.43
C ARG A 312 -15.74 16.03 16.93
N GLU A 313 -16.33 16.27 18.10
CA GLU A 313 -17.29 15.37 18.73
C GLU A 313 -18.58 15.23 17.90
N LEU A 314 -19.01 16.31 17.24
CA LEU A 314 -20.08 16.25 16.25
C LEU A 314 -19.74 15.35 15.04
N GLU A 315 -18.48 15.26 14.60
CA GLU A 315 -18.08 14.29 13.56
C GLU A 315 -18.01 12.86 14.11
N ARG A 316 -17.56 12.68 15.36
CA ARG A 316 -17.52 11.38 16.06
C ARG A 316 -18.91 10.79 16.23
N MET A 317 -19.86 11.59 16.71
CA MET A 317 -21.27 11.23 16.86
C MET A 317 -21.89 10.76 15.54
N LEU A 318 -21.56 11.37 14.40
CA LEU A 318 -22.05 10.94 13.09
C LEU A 318 -21.48 9.57 12.67
N GLN A 319 -20.23 9.28 13.01
CA GLN A 319 -19.63 7.96 12.79
C GLN A 319 -20.30 6.89 13.67
N GLU A 320 -20.59 7.22 14.93
CA GLU A 320 -21.32 6.33 15.85
C GLU A 320 -22.76 6.08 15.39
N GLN A 321 -23.50 7.12 14.99
CA GLN A 321 -24.85 6.98 14.45
C GLN A 321 -24.88 6.10 13.18
N LEU A 322 -23.92 6.27 12.28
CA LEU A 322 -23.78 5.43 11.09
C LEU A 322 -23.46 3.97 11.46
N THR A 323 -22.54 3.77 12.41
CA THR A 323 -22.16 2.43 12.89
C THR A 323 -23.32 1.73 13.59
N ALA A 324 -24.09 2.45 14.40
CA ALA A 324 -25.28 1.94 15.07
C ALA A 324 -26.42 1.62 14.09
N ALA A 325 -26.62 2.43 13.06
CA ALA A 325 -27.64 2.20 12.02
C ALA A 325 -27.32 0.96 11.15
N ILE A 326 -26.04 0.66 10.93
CA ILE A 326 -25.59 -0.52 10.18
C ILE A 326 -25.45 -1.76 11.10
N GLY A 327 -25.23 -1.56 12.40
CA GLY A 327 -24.96 -2.61 13.38
C GLY A 327 -23.53 -3.18 13.34
N LYS A 328 -22.67 -2.69 12.44
CA LYS A 328 -21.27 -3.12 12.27
C LYS A 328 -20.40 -1.98 11.75
N THR A 329 -19.15 -1.91 12.23
CA THR A 329 -18.13 -0.99 11.71
C THR A 329 -17.62 -1.45 10.34
N LEU A 330 -18.11 -0.83 9.27
CA LEU A 330 -17.75 -1.17 7.88
C LEU A 330 -16.24 -1.25 7.64
N GLN A 331 -15.79 -2.40 7.16
CA GLN A 331 -14.43 -2.65 6.68
C GLN A 331 -14.37 -2.62 5.14
N PRO A 332 -13.17 -2.45 4.55
CA PRO A 332 -12.99 -2.59 3.10
C PRO A 332 -13.47 -3.92 2.52
N VAL A 333 -13.34 -5.02 3.27
CA VAL A 333 -13.83 -6.34 2.83
C VAL A 333 -15.35 -6.34 2.71
N ASP A 334 -16.07 -5.84 3.72
CA ASP A 334 -17.54 -5.72 3.71
C ASP A 334 -18.04 -4.89 2.51
N PHE A 335 -17.31 -3.83 2.14
CA PHE A 335 -17.63 -3.03 0.96
C PHE A 335 -17.41 -3.81 -0.35
N GLY A 336 -16.34 -4.60 -0.44
CA GLY A 336 -16.08 -5.47 -1.59
C GLY A 336 -17.19 -6.50 -1.79
N GLU A 337 -17.55 -7.23 -0.74
CA GLU A 337 -18.64 -8.22 -0.72
C GLU A 337 -19.98 -7.58 -1.15
N TYR A 338 -20.30 -6.39 -0.61
CA TYR A 338 -21.50 -5.66 -1.01
C TYR A 338 -21.47 -5.24 -2.49
N MET A 339 -20.32 -4.80 -3.02
CA MET A 339 -20.22 -4.40 -4.43
C MET A 339 -20.35 -5.59 -5.40
N GLU A 340 -19.89 -6.78 -5.02
CA GLU A 340 -20.12 -8.02 -5.79
C GLU A 340 -21.61 -8.38 -5.82
N PHE A 341 -22.31 -8.28 -4.69
CA PHE A 341 -23.78 -8.43 -4.63
C PHE A 341 -24.49 -7.38 -5.50
N HIS A 342 -24.20 -6.08 -5.28
CA HIS A 342 -24.84 -4.95 -5.97
C HIS A 342 -24.65 -4.99 -7.49
N THR A 343 -23.44 -5.30 -7.97
CA THR A 343 -23.21 -5.47 -9.42
C THR A 343 -23.91 -6.71 -9.99
N GLY A 344 -24.16 -7.72 -9.16
CA GLY A 344 -25.03 -8.85 -9.46
C GLY A 344 -26.49 -8.47 -9.69
N GLU A 345 -27.01 -7.41 -9.08
CA GLU A 345 -28.38 -6.91 -9.33
C GLU A 345 -28.43 -5.86 -10.45
N LEU A 346 -27.44 -4.98 -10.51
CA LEU A 346 -27.37 -3.86 -11.46
C LEU A 346 -27.27 -4.30 -12.93
N LEU A 347 -26.55 -5.38 -13.21
CA LEU A 347 -26.20 -5.79 -14.57
C LEU A 347 -27.06 -6.94 -15.09
N ARG A 348 -27.34 -6.94 -16.40
CA ARG A 348 -28.08 -8.05 -17.03
C ARG A 348 -27.26 -9.35 -16.96
N PRO A 349 -27.90 -10.54 -16.84
CA PRO A 349 -27.21 -11.83 -16.68
C PRO A 349 -26.08 -12.15 -17.67
N ALA A 350 -26.15 -11.63 -18.90
CA ALA A 350 -25.10 -11.79 -19.91
C ALA A 350 -23.78 -11.06 -19.58
N TYR A 351 -23.84 -9.97 -18.81
CA TYR A 351 -22.72 -9.07 -18.52
C TYR A 351 -22.32 -9.04 -17.04
N LYS A 352 -22.95 -9.88 -16.20
CA LYS A 352 -22.57 -9.98 -14.78
C LYS A 352 -21.12 -10.45 -14.67
N PRO A 353 -20.30 -9.84 -13.79
CA PRO A 353 -18.99 -10.35 -13.41
C PRO A 353 -19.06 -11.84 -13.06
N ARG A 354 -18.02 -12.59 -13.42
CA ARG A 354 -17.88 -14.01 -13.10
C ARG A 354 -16.55 -14.23 -12.37
N PRO A 355 -16.48 -15.18 -11.43
CA PRO A 355 -15.23 -15.55 -10.79
C PRO A 355 -14.23 -16.01 -11.84
N PHE A 356 -12.97 -15.55 -11.75
CA PHE A 356 -11.88 -16.01 -12.59
C PHE A 356 -11.53 -17.45 -12.20
N VAL A 357 -12.24 -18.41 -12.81
CA VAL A 357 -11.98 -19.85 -12.73
C VAL A 357 -12.15 -20.43 -14.11
N PHE A 358 -11.04 -20.85 -14.72
CA PHE A 358 -11.03 -21.58 -15.98
C PHE A 358 -10.81 -23.06 -15.73
N ALA A 359 -11.71 -23.90 -16.26
CA ALA A 359 -11.59 -25.35 -16.19
C ALA A 359 -10.88 -25.85 -17.45
N VAL A 360 -9.61 -26.24 -17.31
CA VAL A 360 -8.78 -26.74 -18.41
C VAL A 360 -9.35 -28.08 -18.87
N ARG A 361 -9.98 -28.13 -20.05
CA ARG A 361 -10.64 -29.34 -20.56
C ARG A 361 -10.59 -29.41 -22.08
N ARG A 362 -10.60 -30.64 -22.60
CA ARG A 362 -10.90 -30.93 -24.01
C ARG A 362 -12.41 -30.87 -24.25
N ALA A 363 -12.82 -30.68 -25.51
CA ALA A 363 -14.22 -30.73 -25.88
C ALA A 363 -14.88 -32.04 -25.39
N GLN A 364 -16.05 -31.95 -24.77
CA GLN A 364 -16.81 -33.08 -24.21
C GLN A 364 -16.09 -33.92 -23.12
N HIS A 365 -14.96 -33.46 -22.57
CA HIS A 365 -14.20 -34.19 -21.53
C HIS A 365 -14.32 -33.57 -20.13
N HIS A 366 -14.05 -34.38 -19.10
CA HIS A 366 -13.81 -33.88 -17.74
C HIS A 366 -12.56 -32.98 -17.70
N PRO A 367 -12.52 -31.97 -16.81
CA PRO A 367 -11.39 -31.06 -16.73
C PRO A 367 -10.13 -31.74 -16.18
N GLU A 368 -9.02 -31.51 -16.87
CA GLU A 368 -7.67 -31.95 -16.54
C GLU A 368 -7.04 -31.08 -15.44
N GLY A 369 -7.55 -29.86 -15.25
CA GLY A 369 -7.17 -28.96 -14.16
C GLY A 369 -8.06 -27.72 -14.07
N THR A 370 -7.70 -26.82 -13.16
CA THR A 370 -8.32 -25.50 -13.02
C THR A 370 -7.26 -24.43 -12.84
N VAL A 371 -7.46 -23.27 -13.47
CA VAL A 371 -6.66 -22.06 -13.28
C VAL A 371 -7.56 -20.96 -12.74
N SER A 372 -7.20 -20.39 -11.59
CA SER A 372 -7.94 -19.33 -10.91
C SER A 372 -7.00 -18.17 -10.54
N ILE A 373 -7.52 -16.94 -10.50
CA ILE A 373 -6.85 -15.84 -9.80
C ILE A 373 -7.64 -15.63 -8.51
N GLU A 374 -6.99 -15.85 -7.38
CA GLU A 374 -7.62 -15.85 -6.07
C GLU A 374 -7.15 -14.64 -5.25
N VAL A 375 -8.04 -14.10 -4.41
CA VAL A 375 -7.74 -13.09 -3.39
C VAL A 375 -7.74 -13.75 -2.01
N SER A 376 -6.80 -13.34 -1.15
CA SER A 376 -6.73 -13.77 0.24
C SER A 376 -7.71 -12.99 1.13
N GLN A 377 -8.68 -13.68 1.75
CA GLN A 377 -9.74 -13.08 2.58
C GLN A 377 -9.89 -13.80 3.92
N GLN A 378 -9.34 -13.21 4.98
CA GLN A 378 -9.51 -13.49 6.43
C GLN A 378 -9.31 -14.93 6.96
N ASN A 379 -9.29 -15.96 6.11
CA ASN A 379 -8.91 -17.37 6.33
C ASN A 379 -9.25 -18.24 5.09
N SER A 380 -9.90 -17.67 4.07
CA SER A 380 -10.27 -18.35 2.81
C SER A 380 -9.60 -17.69 1.60
N HIS A 381 -9.64 -18.38 0.48
CA HIS A 381 -9.17 -17.87 -0.81
C HIS A 381 -10.30 -18.02 -1.82
N GLN A 382 -10.69 -16.90 -2.45
CA GLN A 382 -11.83 -16.84 -3.36
C GLN A 382 -11.38 -16.30 -4.70
N ALA A 383 -11.95 -16.82 -5.79
CA ALA A 383 -11.61 -16.37 -7.14
C ALA A 383 -12.12 -14.96 -7.40
N ILE A 384 -11.29 -14.06 -7.93
CA ILE A 384 -11.65 -12.66 -8.16
C ILE A 384 -12.80 -12.55 -9.17
N SER A 385 -13.73 -11.64 -8.91
CA SER A 385 -14.80 -11.33 -9.86
C SER A 385 -14.28 -10.48 -11.03
N SER A 386 -14.58 -10.88 -12.26
CA SER A 386 -14.11 -10.19 -13.48
C SER A 386 -15.18 -10.14 -14.57
N PHE A 387 -15.21 -9.04 -15.33
CA PHE A 387 -16.00 -8.96 -16.57
C PHE A 387 -15.31 -9.80 -17.64
N GLY A 388 -16.01 -10.79 -18.21
CA GLY A 388 -15.46 -11.74 -19.18
C GLY A 388 -16.00 -11.55 -20.59
N LEU A 389 -15.12 -11.45 -21.57
CA LEU A 389 -15.43 -11.51 -23.00
C LEU A 389 -14.76 -12.76 -23.61
N HIS A 390 -15.56 -13.71 -24.07
CA HIS A 390 -15.09 -14.92 -24.76
C HIS A 390 -15.06 -14.70 -26.29
N ARG A 391 -14.00 -15.17 -26.95
CA ARG A 391 -13.87 -15.19 -28.42
C ARG A 391 -13.37 -16.55 -28.89
N GLU A 392 -14.27 -17.31 -29.52
CA GLU A 392 -13.99 -18.64 -30.10
C GLU A 392 -13.07 -18.54 -31.33
N ALA A 393 -13.33 -17.57 -32.22
CA ALA A 393 -12.49 -17.26 -33.37
C ALA A 393 -11.55 -16.09 -33.04
N ALA A 394 -10.34 -16.40 -32.61
CA ALA A 394 -9.33 -15.42 -32.19
C ALA A 394 -8.13 -15.36 -33.17
N PRO A 395 -7.37 -14.24 -33.21
CA PRO A 395 -6.19 -14.12 -34.05
C PRO A 395 -5.05 -15.02 -33.55
N VAL A 396 -4.26 -15.56 -34.48
CA VAL A 396 -3.08 -16.38 -34.17
C VAL A 396 -2.07 -15.56 -33.37
N MET A 397 -1.59 -16.11 -32.26
CA MET A 397 -0.56 -15.49 -31.44
C MET A 397 0.78 -16.20 -31.65
N ARG A 398 1.88 -15.48 -31.54
CA ARG A 398 3.25 -15.96 -31.69
C ARG A 398 4.03 -15.76 -30.40
N MET A 399 4.89 -16.72 -30.08
CA MET A 399 5.77 -16.69 -28.91
C MET A 399 7.18 -17.15 -29.28
N GLN A 400 8.18 -16.36 -28.90
CA GLN A 400 9.57 -16.79 -28.94
C GLN A 400 9.89 -17.61 -27.69
N LEU A 401 10.35 -18.86 -27.89
CA LEU A 401 10.88 -19.72 -26.83
C LEU A 401 12.38 -19.48 -26.64
N SER A 402 13.10 -19.26 -27.75
CA SER A 402 14.53 -19.02 -27.80
C SER A 402 14.86 -18.06 -28.95
N SER A 403 16.15 -17.77 -29.17
CA SER A 403 16.61 -17.02 -30.36
C SER A 403 16.37 -17.75 -31.69
N ALA A 404 16.14 -19.07 -31.66
CA ALA A 404 15.95 -19.91 -32.85
C ALA A 404 14.48 -20.38 -33.02
N ALA A 405 13.72 -20.51 -31.94
CA ALA A 405 12.38 -21.09 -31.95
C ALA A 405 11.28 -20.06 -31.70
N THR A 406 10.39 -19.90 -32.67
CA THR A 406 9.13 -19.14 -32.55
C THR A 406 7.95 -20.06 -32.82
N ILE A 407 7.07 -20.23 -31.84
CA ILE A 407 5.89 -21.09 -31.93
C ILE A 407 4.62 -20.26 -32.17
N SER A 408 3.61 -20.89 -32.77
CA SER A 408 2.31 -20.27 -33.03
C SER A 408 1.19 -20.93 -32.21
N PHE A 409 0.29 -20.10 -31.72
CA PHE A 409 -0.84 -20.44 -30.86
C PHE A 409 -2.15 -20.12 -31.56
N THR A 410 -3.07 -21.08 -31.50
CA THR A 410 -4.43 -21.00 -32.05
C THR A 410 -5.44 -21.46 -31.00
N GLY A 411 -6.61 -20.83 -30.92
CA GLY A 411 -7.66 -21.26 -30.00
C GLY A 411 -8.52 -20.12 -29.47
N GLU A 412 -9.19 -20.38 -28.35
CA GLU A 412 -10.11 -19.45 -27.69
C GLU A 412 -9.35 -18.35 -26.91
N HIS A 413 -9.77 -17.10 -27.06
CA HIS A 413 -9.27 -15.98 -26.24
C HIS A 413 -10.34 -15.50 -25.26
N PHE A 414 -9.96 -15.37 -23.99
CA PHE A 414 -10.80 -14.86 -22.91
C PHE A 414 -10.20 -13.54 -22.41
N VAL A 415 -10.92 -12.43 -22.58
CA VAL A 415 -10.52 -11.13 -22.02
C VAL A 415 -11.26 -10.91 -20.70
N HIS A 416 -10.51 -10.66 -19.64
CA HIS A 416 -10.98 -10.43 -18.29
C HIS A 416 -10.64 -9.00 -17.88
N ALA A 417 -11.65 -8.23 -17.48
CA ALA A 417 -11.44 -6.93 -16.86
C ALA A 417 -11.79 -6.97 -15.37
N ALA A 418 -10.83 -6.61 -14.51
CA ALA A 418 -10.97 -6.57 -13.07
C ALA A 418 -10.92 -5.12 -12.56
N VAL A 419 -11.81 -4.77 -11.63
CA VAL A 419 -11.83 -3.46 -10.96
C VAL A 419 -11.63 -3.69 -9.47
N PHE A 420 -10.45 -3.34 -8.98
CA PHE A 420 -10.10 -3.42 -7.56
C PHE A 420 -10.43 -2.11 -6.85
N HIS A 421 -10.43 -2.13 -5.52
CA HIS A 421 -10.64 -0.93 -4.71
C HIS A 421 -9.61 -0.84 -3.57
N GLN A 422 -9.16 0.38 -3.28
CA GLN A 422 -8.25 0.65 -2.17
C GLN A 422 -8.68 1.94 -1.45
N PHE A 423 -9.03 1.80 -0.17
CA PHE A 423 -9.25 2.94 0.73
C PHE A 423 -7.94 3.42 1.36
N ALA A 424 -7.91 4.66 1.85
CA ALA A 424 -6.73 5.18 2.50
C ALA A 424 -6.30 4.30 3.69
N ARG A 425 -4.98 4.06 3.79
CA ARG A 425 -4.34 3.19 4.79
C ARG A 425 -4.69 1.70 4.69
N GLN A 426 -5.47 1.27 3.69
CA GLN A 426 -5.68 -0.14 3.38
C GLN A 426 -4.42 -0.71 2.73
N GLN A 427 -3.99 -1.91 3.16
CA GLN A 427 -2.98 -2.68 2.44
C GLN A 427 -3.50 -3.06 1.04
N LYS A 428 -2.59 -3.22 0.08
CA LYS A 428 -2.94 -3.73 -1.26
C LYS A 428 -3.52 -5.14 -1.12
N GLN A 429 -4.43 -5.51 -2.02
CA GLN A 429 -5.00 -6.85 -2.06
C GLN A 429 -3.89 -7.88 -2.35
N ASP A 430 -3.87 -8.97 -1.58
CA ASP A 430 -3.01 -10.13 -1.81
C ASP A 430 -3.68 -11.04 -2.85
N LEU A 431 -3.22 -10.92 -4.09
CA LEU A 431 -3.68 -11.71 -5.23
C LEU A 431 -2.68 -12.81 -5.56
N ARG A 432 -3.20 -13.94 -6.02
CA ARG A 432 -2.39 -15.09 -6.44
C ARG A 432 -3.01 -15.80 -7.64
N LEU A 433 -2.18 -16.09 -8.65
CA LEU A 433 -2.54 -17.02 -9.72
C LEU A 433 -2.34 -18.44 -9.18
N VAL A 434 -3.40 -19.23 -9.17
CA VAL A 434 -3.39 -20.62 -8.71
C VAL A 434 -3.75 -21.53 -9.87
N ALA A 435 -2.96 -22.58 -10.07
CA ALA A 435 -3.20 -23.58 -11.08
C ALA A 435 -3.06 -24.98 -10.48
N ARG A 436 -4.12 -25.78 -10.61
CA ARG A 436 -4.26 -27.11 -10.00
C ARG A 436 -4.48 -28.15 -11.09
N ALA A 437 -3.63 -29.17 -11.16
CA ALA A 437 -3.89 -30.35 -11.99
C ALA A 437 -4.79 -31.35 -11.25
N ARG A 438 -5.52 -32.18 -11.99
CA ARG A 438 -6.11 -33.41 -11.44
C ARG A 438 -5.09 -34.56 -11.45
N GLN A 439 -5.44 -35.68 -10.82
CA GLN A 439 -4.66 -36.91 -10.89
C GLN A 439 -4.56 -37.38 -12.35
N LEU A 440 -3.39 -37.86 -12.78
CA LEU A 440 -3.14 -38.39 -14.15
C LEU A 440 -3.46 -37.41 -15.30
N SER A 441 -3.42 -36.11 -14.99
CA SER A 441 -3.70 -35.01 -15.90
C SER A 441 -2.49 -34.10 -15.97
N CYS A 442 -2.24 -33.46 -17.13
CA CYS A 442 -1.09 -32.58 -17.33
C CYS A 442 -1.40 -31.48 -18.36
N PHE A 443 -0.93 -30.26 -18.09
CA PHE A 443 -0.99 -29.12 -19.02
C PHE A 443 0.19 -28.17 -18.79
N VAL A 444 0.48 -27.33 -19.78
CA VAL A 444 1.50 -26.27 -19.64
C VAL A 444 0.80 -24.95 -19.34
N LEU A 445 1.22 -24.28 -18.27
CA LEU A 445 0.84 -22.92 -17.94
C LEU A 445 1.97 -21.99 -18.38
N VAL A 446 1.67 -21.02 -19.25
CA VAL A 446 2.62 -19.98 -19.65
C VAL A 446 2.07 -18.62 -19.24
N VAL A 447 2.86 -17.85 -18.49
CA VAL A 447 2.48 -16.55 -17.96
C VAL A 447 3.37 -15.48 -18.59
N GLY A 448 2.78 -14.38 -19.04
CA GLY A 448 3.47 -13.38 -19.85
C GLY A 448 2.68 -12.11 -20.09
N LYS A 449 3.06 -11.37 -21.14
CA LYS A 449 2.44 -10.10 -21.53
C LYS A 449 2.26 -10.01 -23.03
N ILE A 450 1.23 -9.30 -23.47
CA ILE A 450 0.98 -9.03 -24.90
C ILE A 450 1.71 -7.75 -25.29
N ILE A 451 2.45 -7.78 -26.41
CA ILE A 451 3.22 -6.63 -26.92
C ILE A 451 2.57 -6.03 -28.17
N SER A 452 2.12 -6.88 -29.09
CA SER A 452 1.44 -6.51 -30.35
C SER A 452 0.12 -7.28 -30.48
N SER A 453 -0.62 -7.03 -31.56
CA SER A 453 -1.83 -7.78 -31.91
C SER A 453 -1.60 -9.28 -32.14
N ASP A 454 -0.36 -9.70 -32.42
CA ASP A 454 0.03 -11.07 -32.78
C ASP A 454 1.14 -11.68 -31.90
N THR A 455 1.74 -10.93 -30.96
CA THR A 455 2.93 -11.38 -30.21
C THR A 455 2.70 -11.37 -28.70
N PHE A 456 2.86 -12.56 -28.11
CA PHE A 456 2.86 -12.81 -26.68
C PHE A 456 4.30 -13.06 -26.20
N LYS A 457 4.76 -12.27 -25.23
CA LYS A 457 6.08 -12.44 -24.59
C LYS A 457 5.91 -13.23 -23.29
N PRO A 458 6.49 -14.43 -23.17
CA PRO A 458 6.48 -15.18 -21.93
C PRO A 458 7.38 -14.50 -20.90
N ALA A 459 6.97 -14.57 -19.63
CA ALA A 459 7.76 -14.25 -18.46
C ALA A 459 8.16 -15.52 -17.67
N ALA A 460 7.28 -16.53 -17.67
CA ALA A 460 7.48 -17.81 -17.01
C ALA A 460 6.65 -18.91 -17.69
N ALA A 461 7.07 -20.16 -17.58
CA ALA A 461 6.28 -21.32 -17.96
C ALA A 461 6.48 -22.48 -16.98
N LEU A 462 5.45 -23.27 -16.72
CA LEU A 462 5.54 -24.47 -15.88
C LEU A 462 4.64 -25.59 -16.42
N ILE A 463 5.13 -26.82 -16.30
CA ILE A 463 4.32 -28.03 -16.52
C ILE A 463 3.64 -28.35 -15.20
N ILE A 464 2.32 -28.51 -15.21
CA ILE A 464 1.50 -28.80 -14.03
C ILE A 464 0.84 -30.15 -14.24
N GLN A 465 1.11 -31.12 -13.37
CA GLN A 465 0.69 -32.51 -13.56
C GLN A 465 0.30 -33.21 -12.26
N ASN A 466 -0.43 -34.34 -12.33
CA ASN A 466 -0.57 -35.29 -11.21
C ASN A 466 -0.89 -34.69 -9.82
N LYS A 467 -1.98 -33.91 -9.70
CA LYS A 467 -2.36 -33.17 -8.48
C LYS A 467 -1.40 -32.04 -8.04
N ASP A 468 -0.46 -31.61 -8.88
CA ASP A 468 0.33 -30.41 -8.61
C ASP A 468 -0.58 -29.19 -8.35
N GLU A 469 -0.28 -28.43 -7.31
CA GLU A 469 -0.84 -27.10 -7.05
C GLU A 469 0.28 -26.06 -7.10
N LEU A 470 0.20 -25.17 -8.10
CA LEU A 470 1.10 -24.04 -8.28
C LEU A 470 0.41 -22.76 -7.81
N VAL A 471 1.05 -22.04 -6.89
CA VAL A 471 0.60 -20.75 -6.36
C VAL A 471 1.67 -19.69 -6.65
N ILE A 472 1.31 -18.72 -7.49
CA ILE A 472 2.16 -17.59 -7.88
C ILE A 472 1.55 -16.30 -7.32
N PRO A 473 2.15 -15.65 -6.31
CA PRO A 473 1.68 -14.35 -5.83
C PRO A 473 1.84 -13.27 -6.91
N LEU A 474 0.85 -12.39 -7.02
CA LEU A 474 0.74 -11.33 -8.02
C LEU A 474 0.93 -9.96 -7.37
N LEU A 475 1.87 -9.18 -7.90
CA LEU A 475 2.19 -7.83 -7.43
C LEU A 475 1.38 -6.79 -8.21
N LEU A 476 0.69 -5.90 -7.50
CA LEU A 476 -0.15 -4.84 -8.07
C LEU A 476 0.56 -3.49 -8.06
N GLU A 477 0.85 -2.94 -9.24
CA GLU A 477 1.42 -1.61 -9.43
C GLU A 477 0.40 -0.66 -10.07
N THR A 478 0.01 0.40 -9.36
CA THR A 478 -0.95 1.41 -9.85
C THR A 478 -0.23 2.52 -10.62
N VAL A 479 -0.62 2.75 -11.87
CA VAL A 479 -0.19 3.88 -12.70
C VAL A 479 -1.02 5.13 -12.34
N PRO A 480 -0.45 6.36 -12.33
CA PRO A 480 -1.23 7.59 -12.09
C PRO A 480 -2.43 7.73 -13.02
N SER A 481 -3.53 8.32 -12.52
CA SER A 481 -4.73 8.50 -13.34
C SER A 481 -4.45 9.45 -14.52
N PRO A 482 -5.24 9.41 -15.61
CA PRO A 482 -4.95 10.22 -16.79
C PRO A 482 -4.93 11.72 -16.49
N LYS A 483 -5.81 12.17 -15.58
CA LYS A 483 -5.94 13.57 -15.17
C LYS A 483 -4.74 14.03 -14.36
N GLU A 484 -4.40 13.31 -13.29
CA GLU A 484 -3.20 13.61 -12.48
C GLU A 484 -1.93 13.65 -13.32
N PHE A 485 -1.82 12.73 -14.30
CA PHE A 485 -0.71 12.72 -15.22
C PHE A 485 -0.69 13.97 -16.12
N LEU A 486 -1.83 14.38 -16.67
CA LEU A 486 -1.92 15.61 -17.47
C LEU A 486 -1.60 16.85 -16.62
N ASP A 487 -2.12 16.95 -15.40
CA ASP A 487 -1.85 18.05 -14.47
C ASP A 487 -0.36 18.09 -14.09
N SER A 488 0.27 16.93 -13.87
CA SER A 488 1.70 16.82 -13.58
C SER A 488 2.63 17.25 -14.73
N ILE A 489 2.17 17.16 -15.98
CA ILE A 489 2.97 17.57 -17.15
C ILE A 489 2.65 18.98 -17.68
N GLN A 490 1.61 19.65 -17.17
CA GLN A 490 1.22 21.00 -17.62
C GLN A 490 2.33 22.05 -17.45
N SER A 491 3.18 21.89 -16.44
CA SER A 491 4.33 22.76 -16.16
C SER A 491 5.60 22.43 -16.96
N LEU A 492 5.62 21.32 -17.70
CA LEU A 492 6.79 20.85 -18.45
C LEU A 492 6.83 21.45 -19.87
N SER A 493 8.04 21.51 -20.45
CA SER A 493 8.22 22.00 -21.82
C SER A 493 7.51 21.09 -22.85
N PRO A 494 7.16 21.58 -24.06
CA PRO A 494 6.49 20.77 -25.07
C PRO A 494 7.22 19.47 -25.45
N GLU A 495 8.55 19.47 -25.42
CA GLU A 495 9.37 18.27 -25.67
C GLU A 495 9.32 17.29 -24.50
N GLN A 496 9.44 17.79 -23.27
CA GLN A 496 9.28 16.98 -22.06
C GLN A 496 7.88 16.37 -21.97
N GLN A 497 6.84 17.11 -22.37
CA GLN A 497 5.47 16.59 -22.48
C GLN A 497 5.34 15.48 -23.53
N ARG A 498 5.97 15.63 -24.70
CA ARG A 498 6.00 14.58 -25.75
C ARG A 498 6.67 13.32 -25.22
N PHE A 499 7.83 13.45 -24.57
CA PHE A 499 8.55 12.35 -23.94
C PHE A 499 7.70 11.65 -22.87
N ALA A 500 7.11 12.40 -21.93
CA ALA A 500 6.26 11.86 -20.88
C ALA A 500 5.04 11.12 -21.45
N LYS A 501 4.37 11.68 -22.47
CA LYS A 501 3.22 11.05 -23.15
C LYS A 501 3.62 9.74 -23.84
N ALA A 502 4.80 9.69 -24.48
CA ALA A 502 5.33 8.47 -25.08
C ALA A 502 5.64 7.40 -24.01
N PHE A 503 6.23 7.81 -22.88
CA PHE A 503 6.52 6.91 -21.76
C PHE A 503 5.25 6.35 -21.11
N ARG A 504 4.21 7.18 -20.91
CA ARG A 504 2.88 6.70 -20.46
C ARG A 504 2.29 5.68 -21.43
N LYS A 505 2.41 5.90 -22.76
CA LYS A 505 1.95 4.93 -23.76
C LYS A 505 2.61 3.56 -23.57
N MET A 506 3.93 3.54 -23.37
CA MET A 506 4.69 2.31 -23.07
C MET A 506 4.29 1.66 -21.73
N GLN A 507 4.04 2.45 -20.69
CA GLN A 507 3.54 1.93 -19.40
C GLN A 507 2.19 1.23 -19.57
N LEU A 508 1.25 1.84 -20.31
CA LEU A 508 -0.07 1.28 -20.59
C LEU A 508 -0.01 -0.02 -21.40
N SER A 509 0.83 -0.11 -22.44
CA SER A 509 0.99 -1.37 -23.18
C SER A 509 1.56 -2.49 -22.31
N SER A 510 2.40 -2.16 -21.31
CA SER A 510 2.95 -3.14 -20.35
C SER A 510 1.95 -3.64 -19.28
N SER A 511 0.71 -3.14 -19.28
CA SER A 511 -0.35 -3.52 -18.33
C SER A 511 -1.16 -4.77 -18.75
N LEU A 512 -1.03 -5.22 -20.00
CA LEU A 512 -1.67 -6.44 -20.49
C LEU A 512 -0.99 -7.70 -19.93
N PHE A 513 -1.48 -8.15 -18.78
CA PHE A 513 -1.12 -9.44 -18.22
C PHE A 513 -1.82 -10.55 -19.00
N ALA A 514 -1.14 -11.65 -19.31
CA ALA A 514 -1.73 -12.75 -20.05
C ALA A 514 -1.23 -14.12 -19.58
N VAL A 515 -2.11 -15.11 -19.64
CA VAL A 515 -1.89 -16.50 -19.23
C VAL A 515 -2.36 -17.39 -20.37
N ALA A 516 -1.43 -18.07 -21.05
CA ALA A 516 -1.73 -19.07 -22.06
C ALA A 516 -1.71 -20.46 -21.44
N ILE A 517 -2.71 -21.27 -21.76
CA ILE A 517 -2.86 -22.64 -21.25
C ILE A 517 -2.81 -23.59 -22.45
N VAL A 518 -1.80 -24.44 -22.49
CA VAL A 518 -1.57 -25.40 -23.60
C VAL A 518 -1.87 -26.81 -23.12
N GLN A 519 -2.74 -27.51 -23.84
CA GLN A 519 -3.13 -28.88 -23.51
C GLN A 519 -2.15 -29.86 -24.17
N ILE A 520 -1.48 -30.69 -23.36
CA ILE A 520 -0.38 -31.54 -23.84
C ILE A 520 -0.90 -32.69 -24.71
N LYS A 521 -2.02 -33.33 -24.33
CA LYS A 521 -2.54 -34.53 -25.03
C LYS A 521 -2.92 -34.26 -26.49
N PRO A 522 -3.71 -33.22 -26.86
CA PRO A 522 -4.01 -32.93 -28.26
C PRO A 522 -2.76 -32.63 -29.09
N ALA A 523 -1.82 -31.84 -28.55
CA ALA A 523 -0.56 -31.54 -29.21
C ALA A 523 0.26 -32.81 -29.47
N LEU A 524 0.33 -33.71 -28.49
CA LEU A 524 1.05 -34.98 -28.59
C LEU A 524 0.42 -35.94 -29.62
N GLU A 525 -0.92 -36.05 -29.65
CA GLU A 525 -1.65 -36.84 -30.66
C GLU A 525 -1.43 -36.31 -32.09
N LYS A 526 -1.31 -34.99 -32.24
CA LYS A 526 -1.00 -34.31 -33.51
C LYS A 526 0.45 -34.56 -33.95
N VAL A 527 1.42 -34.36 -33.05
CA VAL A 527 2.86 -34.52 -33.33
C VAL A 527 3.23 -35.97 -33.65
N MET A 528 2.64 -36.94 -32.96
CA MET A 528 2.87 -38.38 -33.20
C MET A 528 2.16 -38.93 -34.46
N SER A 529 1.52 -38.07 -35.27
CA SER A 529 0.76 -38.45 -36.47
C SER A 529 -0.43 -39.40 -36.19
N LEU A 530 -0.94 -39.42 -34.95
CA LEU A 530 -2.07 -40.27 -34.56
C LEU A 530 -3.38 -39.72 -35.15
N VAL A 531 -3.58 -38.40 -35.08
CA VAL A 531 -4.69 -37.71 -35.75
C VAL A 531 -4.40 -37.53 -37.24
N LEU A 532 -5.39 -37.81 -38.09
CA LEU A 532 -5.36 -37.43 -39.51
C LEU A 532 -5.60 -35.92 -39.63
N GLY A 533 -4.53 -35.15 -39.81
CA GLY A 533 -4.61 -33.71 -39.91
C GLY A 533 -5.52 -33.21 -41.04
N SER A 534 -6.25 -32.13 -40.77
CA SER A 534 -7.23 -31.46 -41.66
C SER A 534 -6.69 -31.07 -43.06
N GLN A 535 -5.38 -31.16 -43.29
CA GLN A 535 -4.74 -30.93 -44.59
C GLN A 535 -5.28 -31.83 -45.72
N THR A 536 -5.66 -33.08 -45.44
CA THR A 536 -6.23 -33.99 -46.47
C THR A 536 -7.63 -33.57 -46.93
N LEU A 537 -8.39 -32.84 -46.12
CA LEU A 537 -9.70 -32.31 -46.50
C LEU A 537 -9.61 -31.16 -47.52
N LYS A 538 -8.48 -30.42 -47.58
CA LYS A 538 -8.26 -29.41 -48.63
C LYS A 538 -8.05 -30.05 -50.00
N PHE A 539 -7.29 -31.15 -50.08
CA PHE A 539 -7.18 -31.94 -51.32
C PHE A 539 -8.53 -32.57 -51.72
N ALA A 540 -9.28 -33.12 -50.78
CA ALA A 540 -10.62 -33.65 -51.05
C ALA A 540 -11.63 -32.57 -51.50
N ALA A 541 -11.52 -31.34 -51.00
CA ALA A 541 -12.35 -30.21 -51.41
C ALA A 541 -12.01 -29.69 -52.82
N VAL A 542 -10.72 -29.70 -53.20
CA VAL A 542 -10.30 -29.38 -54.58
C VAL A 542 -10.85 -30.41 -55.57
N ILE A 543 -10.76 -31.71 -55.25
CA ILE A 543 -11.32 -32.79 -56.08
C ILE A 543 -12.86 -32.71 -56.15
N LYS A 544 -13.55 -32.36 -55.04
CA LYS A 544 -15.01 -32.17 -55.02
C LYS A 544 -15.53 -31.02 -55.89
N ARG A 545 -14.69 -30.05 -56.29
CA ARG A 545 -15.12 -29.00 -57.23
C ARG A 545 -15.25 -29.47 -58.67
N GLN A 546 -14.78 -30.68 -59.02
CA GLN A 546 -14.73 -31.15 -60.41
C GLN A 546 -15.76 -32.22 -60.79
N TRP A 547 -16.59 -32.68 -59.84
CA TRP A 547 -17.69 -33.63 -60.10
C TRP A 547 -19.01 -33.13 -59.49
N LEU A 548 -19.70 -32.26 -60.23
CA LEU A 548 -21.02 -31.73 -59.85
C LEU A 548 -22.13 -32.35 -60.73
N LEU A 549 -22.34 -33.66 -60.64
CA LEU A 549 -23.52 -34.33 -61.19
C LEU A 549 -23.68 -35.75 -60.60
N VAL A 550 -24.55 -35.89 -59.61
CA VAL A 550 -25.56 -36.97 -59.44
C VAL A 550 -26.27 -36.72 -58.10
N ARG A 551 -27.60 -36.82 -58.13
CA ARG A 551 -28.51 -36.42 -57.04
C ARG A 551 -29.14 -37.67 -56.45
N VAL A 552 -28.65 -38.14 -55.29
CA VAL A 552 -29.33 -39.16 -54.48
C VAL A 552 -29.35 -38.71 -53.03
N ALA A 553 -30.52 -38.71 -52.41
CA ALA A 553 -30.71 -38.39 -51.01
C ALA A 553 -30.66 -39.67 -50.16
N SER A 554 -29.82 -39.67 -49.13
CA SER A 554 -29.90 -40.59 -47.97
C SER A 554 -29.18 -39.94 -46.77
N PRO A 555 -29.79 -39.86 -45.58
CA PRO A 555 -29.15 -39.28 -44.39
C PRO A 555 -28.22 -40.32 -43.72
N SER A 556 -26.98 -40.43 -44.22
CA SER A 556 -26.01 -41.41 -43.70
C SER A 556 -24.56 -40.91 -43.81
N VAL A 557 -24.30 -39.71 -43.28
CA VAL A 557 -22.93 -39.18 -43.08
C VAL A 557 -22.77 -38.58 -41.67
N GLN A 558 -23.21 -39.34 -40.67
CA GLN A 558 -22.36 -39.56 -39.49
C GLN A 558 -21.37 -40.69 -39.85
N VAL A 559 -20.36 -40.94 -39.01
CA VAL A 559 -19.33 -41.99 -39.22
C VAL A 559 -18.25 -41.64 -40.25
N LEU A 560 -17.54 -40.53 -39.99
CA LEU A 560 -16.08 -40.51 -40.08
C LEU A 560 -15.50 -40.10 -38.72
N ASN A 561 -15.92 -40.80 -37.66
CA ASN A 561 -15.30 -40.73 -36.35
C ASN A 561 -13.91 -41.40 -36.43
N LEU A 562 -12.94 -40.64 -36.89
CA LEU A 562 -11.53 -40.89 -36.57
C LEU A 562 -11.36 -40.71 -35.05
N PRO A 563 -10.67 -41.62 -34.34
CA PRO A 563 -10.52 -41.49 -32.90
C PRO A 563 -9.43 -40.45 -32.57
N GLU A 564 -9.85 -39.19 -32.56
CA GLU A 564 -9.33 -38.24 -31.55
C GLU A 564 -9.35 -38.92 -30.18
N HIS A 565 -8.46 -38.48 -29.27
CA HIS A 565 -8.38 -38.99 -27.89
C HIS A 565 -7.70 -40.35 -27.74
N SER A 566 -6.96 -40.83 -28.75
CA SER A 566 -6.23 -42.11 -28.72
C SER A 566 -5.23 -42.24 -27.55
N LEU A 567 -4.63 -41.15 -27.06
CA LEU A 567 -3.73 -41.16 -25.89
C LEU A 567 -4.47 -41.06 -24.55
N THR A 568 -5.81 -40.88 -24.55
CA THR A 568 -6.58 -40.62 -23.31
C THR A 568 -6.61 -41.81 -22.35
N LYS A 569 -6.49 -43.04 -22.88
CA LYS A 569 -6.38 -44.27 -22.09
C LYS A 569 -4.93 -44.64 -21.77
N GLU A 570 -3.96 -43.95 -22.36
CA GLU A 570 -2.54 -44.33 -22.41
C GLU A 570 -1.70 -43.36 -21.57
N ILE A 571 -2.01 -43.34 -20.28
CA ILE A 571 -1.47 -42.38 -19.30
C ILE A 571 0.03 -42.59 -19.11
N GLN A 572 0.49 -43.84 -19.00
CA GLN A 572 1.92 -44.15 -18.88
C GLN A 572 2.69 -43.68 -20.12
N LEU A 573 2.21 -44.03 -21.32
CA LEU A 573 2.82 -43.59 -22.59
C LEU A 573 2.92 -42.06 -22.69
N THR A 574 1.91 -41.34 -22.19
CA THR A 574 1.94 -39.86 -22.14
C THR A 574 3.04 -39.34 -21.20
N GLN A 575 3.21 -39.96 -20.02
CA GLN A 575 4.27 -39.60 -19.07
C GLN A 575 5.67 -39.95 -19.61
N ASP A 576 5.81 -41.13 -20.21
CA ASP A 576 7.05 -41.61 -20.83
C ASP A 576 7.50 -40.65 -21.95
N LEU A 577 6.59 -40.23 -22.82
CA LEU A 577 6.87 -39.27 -23.90
C LEU A 577 7.29 -37.89 -23.36
N ILE A 578 6.65 -37.40 -22.30
CA ILE A 578 7.06 -36.15 -21.64
C ILE A 578 8.47 -36.28 -21.03
N GLU A 579 8.81 -37.40 -20.39
CA GLU A 579 10.17 -37.59 -19.86
C GLU A 579 11.21 -37.69 -20.99
N LEU A 580 10.90 -38.39 -22.09
CA LEU A 580 11.78 -38.50 -23.26
C LEU A 580 12.07 -37.14 -23.92
N PHE A 581 11.06 -36.26 -24.04
CA PHE A 581 11.24 -34.91 -24.57
C PHE A 581 12.00 -33.99 -23.61
N VAL A 582 11.60 -33.93 -22.32
CA VAL A 582 12.15 -32.94 -21.39
C VAL A 582 13.49 -33.36 -20.79
N ARG A 583 13.68 -34.64 -20.48
CA ARG A 583 14.85 -35.11 -19.74
C ARG A 583 15.96 -35.66 -20.64
N TYR A 584 15.59 -36.29 -21.74
CA TYR A 584 16.54 -36.91 -22.68
C TYR A 584 16.62 -36.16 -24.03
N GLN A 585 15.83 -35.10 -24.22
CA GLN A 585 15.83 -34.23 -25.41
C GLN A 585 15.71 -35.00 -26.73
N VAL A 586 14.90 -36.07 -26.73
CA VAL A 586 14.66 -36.90 -27.92
C VAL A 586 13.75 -36.15 -28.89
N ALA A 587 14.14 -36.07 -30.16
CA ALA A 587 13.31 -35.45 -31.19
C ALA A 587 12.00 -36.23 -31.42
N PRO A 588 10.84 -35.56 -31.62
CA PRO A 588 9.55 -36.21 -31.78
C PRO A 588 9.47 -37.10 -33.02
N ASP A 589 10.20 -36.78 -34.10
CA ASP A 589 10.12 -37.52 -35.36
C ASP A 589 10.55 -38.98 -35.20
N LEU A 590 11.57 -39.26 -34.36
CA LEU A 590 12.09 -40.61 -34.06
C LEU A 590 11.04 -41.54 -33.40
N MET A 591 10.02 -40.97 -32.76
CA MET A 591 8.93 -41.71 -32.12
C MET A 591 7.61 -41.60 -32.88
N SER A 592 7.51 -40.70 -33.85
CA SER A 592 6.31 -40.48 -34.64
C SER A 592 5.98 -41.69 -35.54
N TYR A 593 4.71 -41.84 -35.89
CA TYR A 593 4.32 -42.85 -36.88
C TYR A 593 4.58 -42.35 -38.30
N GLU A 594 5.59 -42.91 -38.97
CA GLU A 594 5.79 -42.73 -40.42
C GLU A 594 5.02 -43.80 -41.22
N PRO A 595 4.28 -43.42 -42.27
CA PRO A 595 3.68 -44.38 -43.19
C PRO A 595 4.77 -45.04 -44.05
N TRP A 596 4.94 -46.35 -43.88
CA TRP A 596 5.98 -47.19 -44.49
C TRP A 596 6.10 -46.99 -46.02
N SER A 597 7.29 -46.61 -46.48
CA SER A 597 7.55 -46.07 -47.83
C SER A 597 7.76 -47.11 -48.95
N SER A 598 7.53 -48.40 -48.72
CA SER A 598 7.68 -49.44 -49.77
C SER A 598 6.46 -49.57 -50.69
N GLY A 599 6.36 -48.70 -51.68
CA GLY A 599 5.92 -49.01 -53.06
C GLY A 599 4.52 -49.61 -53.35
N VAL A 600 3.66 -49.91 -52.36
CA VAL A 600 2.35 -50.56 -52.58
C VAL A 600 1.22 -49.72 -51.96
N ALA A 601 0.66 -48.82 -52.77
CA ALA A 601 -0.30 -47.80 -52.34
C ALA A 601 -1.63 -48.33 -51.77
N GLU A 602 -1.99 -49.61 -52.00
CA GLU A 602 -3.28 -50.17 -51.59
C GLU A 602 -3.43 -50.42 -50.08
N LYS A 603 -2.34 -50.50 -49.30
CA LYS A 603 -2.42 -50.75 -47.84
C LYS A 603 -2.57 -49.51 -46.97
N ALA A 604 -2.31 -48.31 -47.50
CA ALA A 604 -2.40 -47.07 -46.72
C ALA A 604 -3.83 -46.75 -46.24
N ALA A 605 -4.86 -47.23 -46.95
CA ALA A 605 -6.26 -46.98 -46.65
C ALA A 605 -6.84 -47.82 -45.48
N ARG A 606 -6.05 -48.70 -44.84
CA ARG A 606 -6.52 -49.63 -43.79
C ARG A 606 -5.73 -49.56 -42.48
N VAL A 607 -4.86 -48.57 -42.28
CA VAL A 607 -4.16 -48.39 -40.99
C VAL A 607 -5.11 -47.76 -39.97
N THR A 608 -5.43 -48.49 -38.90
CA THR A 608 -6.24 -47.96 -37.81
C THR A 608 -5.39 -47.15 -36.83
N ALA A 609 -6.01 -46.29 -36.02
CA ALA A 609 -5.29 -45.54 -34.98
C ALA A 609 -4.66 -46.46 -33.92
N ALA A 610 -5.22 -47.65 -33.70
CA ALA A 610 -4.65 -48.65 -32.80
C ALA A 610 -3.31 -49.20 -33.35
N ASP A 611 -3.20 -49.42 -34.66
CA ASP A 611 -1.96 -49.88 -35.31
C ASP A 611 -0.86 -48.82 -35.19
N LYS A 612 -1.20 -47.54 -35.40
CA LYS A 612 -0.27 -46.42 -35.19
C LYS A 612 0.21 -46.35 -33.74
N LEU A 613 -0.71 -46.48 -32.78
CA LEU A 613 -0.41 -46.42 -31.36
C LEU A 613 0.48 -47.60 -30.91
N ALA A 614 0.27 -48.79 -31.48
CA ALA A 614 1.13 -49.95 -31.25
C ALA A 614 2.57 -49.72 -31.75
N ALA A 615 2.73 -49.09 -32.92
CA ALA A 615 4.05 -48.71 -33.45
C ALA A 615 4.76 -47.69 -32.55
N VAL A 616 4.09 -46.60 -32.14
CA VAL A 616 4.64 -45.60 -31.21
C VAL A 616 5.06 -46.25 -29.88
N LYS A 617 4.25 -47.14 -29.31
CA LYS A 617 4.61 -47.93 -28.12
C LYS A 617 5.88 -48.78 -28.33
N SER A 618 6.04 -49.38 -29.50
CA SER A 618 7.23 -50.18 -29.83
C SER A 618 8.49 -49.31 -29.90
N HIS A 619 8.42 -48.14 -30.53
CA HIS A 619 9.54 -47.18 -30.61
C HIS A 619 9.93 -46.67 -29.21
N VAL A 620 8.96 -46.24 -28.40
CA VAL A 620 9.18 -45.78 -27.02
C VAL A 620 9.81 -46.89 -26.17
N LYS A 621 9.35 -48.15 -26.28
CA LYS A 621 9.94 -49.28 -25.55
C LYS A 621 11.41 -49.51 -25.93
N SER A 622 11.74 -49.51 -27.23
CA SER A 622 13.11 -49.72 -27.71
C SER A 622 14.08 -48.62 -27.24
N LEU A 623 13.60 -47.36 -27.19
CA LEU A 623 14.36 -46.24 -26.63
C LEU A 623 14.61 -46.41 -25.13
N TRP A 624 13.60 -46.83 -24.36
CA TRP A 624 13.77 -47.11 -22.92
C TRP A 624 14.73 -48.25 -22.64
N GLU A 625 14.68 -49.34 -23.42
CA GLU A 625 15.65 -50.44 -23.34
C GLU A 625 17.09 -49.94 -23.59
N THR A 626 17.27 -49.07 -24.58
CA THR A 626 18.57 -48.44 -24.90
C THR A 626 19.06 -47.51 -23.78
N ILE A 627 18.19 -46.66 -23.23
CA ILE A 627 18.49 -45.75 -22.11
C ILE A 627 18.83 -46.55 -20.84
N ALA A 628 18.12 -47.64 -20.57
CA ALA A 628 18.37 -48.53 -19.43
C ALA A 628 19.75 -49.18 -19.52
N ALA A 629 20.11 -49.73 -20.69
CA ALA A 629 21.43 -50.31 -20.93
C ALA A 629 22.56 -49.27 -20.76
N SER A 630 22.36 -48.04 -21.26
CA SER A 630 23.32 -46.93 -21.08
C SER A 630 23.51 -46.56 -19.60
N LYS A 631 22.43 -46.42 -18.83
CA LYS A 631 22.48 -46.15 -17.39
C LYS A 631 23.15 -47.28 -16.60
N GLN A 632 22.86 -48.54 -16.93
CA GLN A 632 23.51 -49.70 -16.30
C GLN A 632 25.02 -49.68 -16.55
N LYS A 633 25.46 -49.36 -17.77
CA LYS A 633 26.88 -49.21 -18.09
C LYS A 633 27.54 -48.08 -17.28
N GLN A 634 26.93 -46.91 -17.21
CA GLN A 634 27.43 -45.79 -16.39
C GLN A 634 27.51 -46.12 -14.89
N LEU A 635 26.58 -46.93 -14.37
CA LEU A 635 26.62 -47.41 -12.99
C LEU A 635 27.75 -48.43 -12.78
N GLN A 636 28.00 -49.32 -13.74
CA GLN A 636 29.13 -50.25 -13.71
C GLN A 636 30.46 -49.50 -13.74
N GLU A 637 30.63 -48.57 -14.68
CA GLU A 637 31.82 -47.72 -14.80
C GLU A 637 32.09 -46.96 -13.49
N LYS A 638 31.07 -46.35 -12.87
CA LYS A 638 31.23 -45.69 -11.55
C LYS A 638 31.51 -46.66 -10.41
N GLN A 639 30.93 -47.86 -10.42
CA GLN A 639 31.26 -48.89 -9.42
C GLN A 639 32.70 -49.38 -9.58
N GLU A 640 33.22 -49.46 -10.80
CA GLU A 640 34.61 -49.80 -11.10
C GLU A 640 35.56 -48.66 -10.72
N GLU A 641 35.23 -47.40 -11.01
CA GLU A 641 35.98 -46.24 -10.49
C GLU A 641 36.04 -46.22 -8.96
N VAL A 642 34.92 -46.49 -8.27
CA VAL A 642 34.88 -46.57 -6.81
C VAL A 642 35.68 -47.77 -6.28
N LYS A 643 35.63 -48.93 -6.94
CA LYS A 643 36.48 -50.09 -6.60
C LYS A 643 37.96 -49.76 -6.78
N MET A 644 38.35 -49.15 -7.91
CA MET A 644 39.73 -48.74 -8.19
C MET A 644 40.22 -47.69 -7.19
N ARG A 645 39.38 -46.73 -6.82
CA ARG A 645 39.67 -45.71 -5.79
C ARG A 645 39.82 -46.33 -4.39
N ASN A 646 38.99 -47.29 -4.03
CA ASN A 646 39.12 -48.02 -2.77
C ASN A 646 40.39 -48.89 -2.78
N MET A 647 40.73 -49.51 -3.90
CA MET A 647 41.93 -50.33 -4.05
C MET A 647 43.22 -49.49 -4.01
N GLN A 648 43.19 -48.25 -4.52
CA GLN A 648 44.27 -47.26 -4.33
C GLN A 648 44.38 -46.74 -2.88
N SER A 649 43.31 -46.85 -2.07
CA SER A 649 43.35 -46.50 -0.65
C SER A 649 43.93 -47.61 0.24
N CYS A 650 44.04 -48.84 -0.25
CA CYS A 650 44.69 -49.96 0.43
C CYS A 650 46.11 -50.16 -0.12
N GLY A 651 46.94 -49.12 0.01
CA GLY A 651 48.31 -49.06 -0.49
C GLY A 651 49.32 -48.53 0.54
N ALA A 652 49.05 -48.70 1.83
CA ALA A 652 49.99 -48.38 2.90
C ALA A 652 49.78 -49.28 4.14
N GLU A 653 50.87 -49.97 4.49
CA GLU A 653 51.17 -50.66 5.76
C GLU A 653 50.56 -52.05 6.05
N ASP A 654 51.42 -52.86 6.69
CA ASP A 654 51.37 -54.32 6.81
C ASP A 654 50.61 -54.82 8.05
N CYS A 655 50.11 -56.06 7.95
CA CYS A 655 50.07 -57.12 8.98
C CYS A 655 49.68 -56.80 10.45
N SER A 656 48.79 -57.53 11.13
CA SER A 656 48.16 -58.83 10.81
C SER A 656 46.92 -59.13 11.70
N ILE A 657 45.96 -59.90 11.14
CA ILE A 657 45.30 -61.11 11.71
C ILE A 657 45.00 -61.03 13.23
N ASN A 658 43.77 -61.02 13.75
CA ASN A 658 42.58 -61.88 13.53
C ASN A 658 41.37 -61.21 14.25
N ALA A 659 40.08 -61.52 14.08
CA ALA A 659 39.27 -62.41 13.23
C ALA A 659 37.80 -61.91 13.33
N GLY A 660 36.88 -62.33 12.46
CA GLY A 660 35.44 -62.24 12.83
C GLY A 660 34.39 -62.09 11.72
N VAL A 661 33.97 -63.23 11.18
CA VAL A 661 32.62 -63.51 10.64
C VAL A 661 32.17 -62.90 9.30
N SER A 662 32.02 -63.85 8.37
CA SER A 662 31.51 -63.82 7.00
C SER A 662 30.06 -63.35 6.79
N TRP A 663 29.76 -63.03 5.53
CA TRP A 663 28.47 -62.59 4.96
C TRP A 663 27.50 -63.74 4.61
N THR A 664 26.18 -63.47 4.61
CA THR A 664 25.20 -64.10 3.70
C THR A 664 24.02 -63.18 3.32
N ASN A 665 24.03 -62.71 2.07
CA ASN A 665 22.96 -62.62 1.06
C ASN A 665 21.44 -62.50 1.38
N TYR A 666 20.82 -61.53 0.68
CA TYR A 666 19.54 -61.52 -0.07
C TYR A 666 18.14 -61.54 0.62
N ALA A 667 17.43 -60.42 0.39
CA ALA A 667 16.08 -60.25 -0.19
C ALA A 667 14.79 -60.85 0.45
N ASN A 668 13.74 -60.00 0.43
CA ASN A 668 12.30 -60.30 0.56
C ASN A 668 11.83 -60.87 1.94
N ASP A 669 10.58 -60.73 2.40
CA ASP A 669 9.30 -60.32 1.78
C ASP A 669 8.47 -59.35 2.67
N GLN A 670 7.25 -59.00 2.21
CA GLN A 670 6.23 -58.25 2.97
C GLN A 670 5.47 -59.08 4.03
N GLU A 671 4.79 -58.33 4.91
CA GLU A 671 3.42 -58.57 5.43
C GLU A 671 3.11 -59.49 6.65
N GLU A 672 2.06 -59.04 7.36
CA GLU A 672 1.27 -59.67 8.46
C GLU A 672 2.04 -60.08 9.75
N SER A 673 1.85 -59.52 10.95
CA SER A 673 0.70 -59.01 11.77
C SER A 673 0.07 -60.06 12.71
N TRP A 674 0.04 -59.72 14.01
CA TRP A 674 -0.52 -60.46 15.17
C TRP A 674 0.25 -61.75 15.56
N GLN A 675 0.40 -62.14 16.84
CA GLN A 675 -0.28 -61.72 18.07
C GLN A 675 0.58 -62.02 19.34
N GLU A 676 0.40 -61.23 20.40
CA GLU A 676 0.52 -61.56 21.85
C GLU A 676 1.74 -62.30 22.46
N LEU A 677 2.48 -61.62 23.38
CA LEU A 677 2.41 -61.83 24.86
C LEU A 677 3.54 -61.10 25.65
N GLY A 678 3.16 -60.27 26.64
CA GLY A 678 4.01 -59.78 27.76
C GLY A 678 5.17 -58.82 27.41
N GLY A 679 5.46 -57.72 28.13
CA GLY A 679 4.91 -57.19 29.38
C GLY A 679 5.91 -57.24 30.54
N TYR A 680 6.82 -56.26 30.65
CA TYR A 680 7.29 -55.62 31.91
C TYR A 680 8.32 -54.49 31.64
N GLU A 681 8.17 -53.35 32.31
CA GLU A 681 9.14 -52.23 32.46
C GLU A 681 9.72 -52.24 33.92
N PRO A 682 10.60 -51.29 34.34
CA PRO A 682 11.86 -50.79 33.78
C PRO A 682 13.02 -51.06 34.80
N PRO A 683 14.19 -50.37 34.77
CA PRO A 683 14.30 -49.06 35.43
C PRO A 683 15.27 -48.04 34.77
N THR A 684 15.39 -46.87 35.42
CA THR A 684 15.87 -45.58 34.89
C THR A 684 17.37 -45.28 35.07
N THR A 685 17.96 -44.53 34.11
CA THR A 685 19.09 -43.55 34.21
C THR A 685 20.38 -43.86 34.98
N VAL A 686 21.55 -43.49 34.41
CA VAL A 686 22.56 -42.62 35.07
C VAL A 686 23.58 -41.97 34.10
N GLN A 687 23.65 -40.64 34.19
CA GLN A 687 24.73 -39.65 34.00
C GLN A 687 26.04 -39.87 33.16
N MET A 688 26.31 -38.83 32.34
CA MET A 688 27.54 -38.00 32.27
C MET A 688 28.96 -38.61 32.05
N LYS A 689 29.70 -38.05 31.07
CA LYS A 689 30.72 -36.95 31.18
C LYS A 689 31.91 -37.14 30.22
N LEU A 690 32.32 -36.06 29.56
CA LEU A 690 33.52 -35.94 28.73
C LEU A 690 34.56 -35.05 29.43
N SER A 691 35.82 -35.47 29.54
CA SER A 691 36.96 -34.62 29.96
C SER A 691 38.34 -35.27 29.75
N GLY A 692 39.35 -34.46 29.38
CA GLY A 692 40.79 -34.80 29.42
C GLY A 692 41.39 -35.19 28.05
N SER A 693 42.28 -34.46 27.35
CA SER A 693 43.34 -33.45 27.61
C SER A 693 44.78 -34.01 27.60
N SER A 694 45.67 -33.30 26.87
CA SER A 694 47.14 -33.42 26.73
C SER A 694 47.68 -34.43 25.68
N GLY A 695 48.65 -34.10 24.81
CA GLY A 695 49.24 -32.78 24.46
C GLY A 695 50.70 -32.83 23.93
N ARG A 696 51.11 -31.77 23.19
CA ARG A 696 52.47 -31.45 22.63
C ARG A 696 52.86 -32.10 21.27
N MET A 697 53.67 -31.46 20.39
CA MET A 697 54.51 -30.24 20.50
C MET A 697 54.71 -29.47 19.16
N ALA A 698 54.96 -28.14 19.24
CA ALA A 698 55.77 -27.29 18.30
C ALA A 698 55.30 -27.12 16.82
N LYS A 699 55.44 -26.01 16.07
CA LYS A 699 55.97 -24.60 16.12
C LYS A 699 55.38 -23.89 14.85
N LYS A 700 55.24 -22.56 14.65
CA LYS A 700 55.38 -21.32 15.45
C LYS A 700 54.61 -20.16 14.74
N ALA A 701 54.01 -19.26 15.53
CA ALA A 701 53.83 -17.77 15.40
C ALA A 701 54.11 -17.01 14.06
N LYS A 702 53.47 -15.85 13.74
CA LYS A 702 53.00 -14.75 14.62
C LYS A 702 51.77 -13.96 14.07
N ILE A 703 50.90 -13.60 15.02
CA ILE A 703 50.22 -12.30 15.24
C ILE A 703 49.34 -11.69 14.12
N GLN A 704 48.06 -11.60 14.47
CA GLN A 704 47.06 -10.66 13.98
C GLN A 704 46.55 -9.91 15.22
N GLU A 705 46.32 -8.59 15.16
CA GLU A 705 45.60 -7.87 16.22
C GLU A 705 44.20 -7.46 15.75
N PRO A 706 43.15 -7.60 16.59
CA PRO A 706 41.82 -7.10 16.32
C PRO A 706 41.62 -5.70 16.91
N VAL A 707 40.78 -4.86 16.29
CA VAL A 707 40.39 -3.57 16.87
C VAL A 707 38.96 -3.62 17.40
N ASN A 708 38.80 -3.08 18.61
CA ASN A 708 37.62 -3.24 19.46
C ASN A 708 36.55 -2.16 19.17
N TYR A 709 35.31 -2.45 19.55
CA TYR A 709 34.20 -1.49 19.47
C TYR A 709 34.19 -0.56 20.70
N MET A 710 34.21 0.77 20.52
CA MET A 710 33.30 1.69 21.26
C MET A 710 33.45 3.19 20.88
N SER A 711 32.30 3.88 20.87
CA SER A 711 32.09 5.28 21.27
C SER A 711 32.54 6.47 20.39
N ARG A 712 31.53 7.03 19.70
CA ARG A 712 31.05 8.44 19.81
C ARG A 712 31.99 9.59 19.39
N SER A 713 31.67 10.22 18.25
CA SER A 713 31.29 11.65 18.16
C SER A 713 30.96 12.07 16.72
N VAL A 714 30.13 13.11 16.57
CA VAL A 714 29.75 13.70 15.28
C VAL A 714 30.17 15.17 15.29
N THR A 715 30.97 15.58 14.32
CA THR A 715 31.18 16.98 13.94
C THR A 715 31.13 17.09 12.43
N LEU A 716 30.46 18.13 11.94
CA LEU A 716 30.36 18.43 10.50
C LEU A 716 31.67 19.03 9.99
N GLU A 717 32.01 18.79 8.73
CA GLU A 717 32.49 19.88 7.86
C GLU A 717 32.23 19.59 6.38
N ALA A 718 32.21 20.65 5.57
CA ALA A 718 31.67 20.64 4.20
C ALA A 718 32.76 20.77 3.13
N ALA A 719 32.47 20.31 1.91
CA ALA A 719 33.29 20.62 0.73
C ALA A 719 32.41 20.81 -0.53
N SER A 720 32.61 21.93 -1.24
CA SER A 720 31.85 22.32 -2.44
C SER A 720 32.48 21.79 -3.74
N PRO A 721 31.71 21.62 -4.83
CA PRO A 721 32.24 21.23 -6.13
C PRO A 721 32.92 22.39 -6.88
N LYS A 722 33.97 22.10 -7.66
CA LYS A 722 34.67 23.07 -8.52
C LYS A 722 34.09 23.12 -9.94
N VAL A 723 34.09 24.32 -10.50
CA VAL A 723 33.73 24.66 -11.89
C VAL A 723 34.94 24.50 -12.83
N MET A 724 34.72 24.07 -14.08
CA MET A 724 35.61 24.37 -15.22
C MET A 724 34.81 24.79 -16.47
N LYS A 725 35.48 25.55 -17.36
CA LYS A 725 34.90 26.36 -18.45
C LYS A 725 35.08 25.75 -19.85
N ALA A 726 34.41 26.36 -20.83
CA ALA A 726 34.42 26.01 -22.25
C ALA A 726 35.51 26.73 -23.09
N ALA A 727 35.89 26.11 -24.22
CA ALA A 727 36.58 26.59 -25.43
C ALA A 727 36.72 25.39 -26.42
N ASP A 728 36.82 25.48 -27.75
CA ASP A 728 36.45 26.50 -28.76
C ASP A 728 36.37 25.83 -30.16
N ALA A 729 35.97 26.54 -31.23
CA ALA A 729 35.80 26.03 -32.61
C ALA A 729 37.04 26.22 -33.52
N PRO A 730 37.05 25.66 -34.75
CA PRO A 730 36.92 26.56 -35.92
C PRO A 730 36.16 26.02 -37.17
N SER A 731 35.91 26.97 -38.08
CA SER A 731 35.43 26.99 -39.49
C SER A 731 35.87 25.86 -40.45
N ALA A 732 35.45 25.79 -41.73
CA ALA A 732 34.19 26.10 -42.48
C ALA A 732 34.51 25.93 -44.00
N GLU A 733 33.75 25.15 -44.78
CA GLU A 733 33.99 25.07 -46.24
C GLU A 733 32.73 24.81 -47.11
N GLN A 734 32.50 25.78 -47.99
CA GLN A 734 31.76 25.91 -49.26
C GLN A 734 30.76 24.83 -49.78
N GLN A 735 29.62 25.32 -50.30
CA GLN A 735 28.65 24.58 -51.14
C GLN A 735 28.79 24.90 -52.64
N PRO A 736 28.58 23.93 -53.55
CA PRO A 736 28.13 24.15 -54.93
C PRO A 736 26.59 24.05 -55.08
N PRO A 737 26.00 24.50 -56.21
CA PRO A 737 24.59 24.89 -56.30
C PRO A 737 23.59 23.78 -56.63
N ALA A 738 22.31 24.09 -56.40
CA ALA A 738 21.17 23.20 -56.62
C ALA A 738 20.81 22.98 -58.10
N GLN A 739 20.36 21.77 -58.43
CA GLN A 739 19.58 21.46 -59.63
C GLN A 739 18.43 20.50 -59.28
N ASP A 740 17.24 20.86 -59.78
CA ASP A 740 15.99 20.13 -60.00
C ASP A 740 15.56 18.93 -59.13
N ALA A 741 14.31 19.02 -58.65
CA ALA A 741 13.67 18.04 -57.77
C ALA A 741 13.10 16.83 -58.51
N PRO A 742 13.36 15.58 -58.04
CA PRO A 742 12.55 14.42 -58.33
C PRO A 742 11.39 14.29 -57.33
N SER A 743 10.24 13.82 -57.80
CA SER A 743 9.06 13.50 -56.97
C SER A 743 9.36 12.42 -55.90
N PRO A 744 8.66 12.43 -54.75
CA PRO A 744 8.95 11.52 -53.65
C PRO A 744 8.75 10.04 -54.04
N PRO A 745 9.60 9.12 -53.56
CA PRO A 745 9.42 7.69 -53.79
C PRO A 745 8.13 7.19 -53.13
N PRO A 746 7.52 6.10 -53.64
CA PRO A 746 6.35 5.49 -53.00
C PRO A 746 6.70 5.07 -51.55
N PRO A 747 5.75 5.18 -50.60
CA PRO A 747 6.01 4.88 -49.20
C PRO A 747 6.41 3.41 -49.01
N PRO A 748 7.24 3.11 -47.99
CA PRO A 748 7.71 1.74 -47.73
C PRO A 748 6.53 0.79 -47.47
N PRO A 749 6.69 -0.53 -47.76
CA PRO A 749 5.59 -1.50 -47.76
C PRO A 749 4.78 -1.56 -46.45
N GLN A 750 5.41 -1.25 -45.32
CA GLN A 750 4.77 -1.14 -44.00
C GLN A 750 3.58 -0.15 -43.96
N ALA A 751 3.56 0.88 -44.81
CA ALA A 751 2.45 1.83 -44.90
C ALA A 751 1.25 1.29 -45.69
N ARG A 752 1.46 0.30 -46.59
CA ARG A 752 0.37 -0.42 -47.27
C ARG A 752 -0.21 -1.52 -46.37
N GLU A 753 0.64 -2.27 -45.68
CA GLU A 753 0.20 -3.28 -44.71
C GLU A 753 -0.67 -2.68 -43.59
N ALA A 754 -0.35 -1.47 -43.11
CA ALA A 754 -1.16 -0.76 -42.12
C ALA A 754 -2.54 -0.30 -42.65
N ALA A 755 -2.70 -0.13 -43.97
CA ALA A 755 -3.98 0.22 -44.58
C ALA A 755 -4.81 -1.01 -44.94
N GLU A 756 -4.18 -2.11 -45.40
CA GLU A 756 -4.86 -3.37 -45.71
C GLU A 756 -5.25 -4.16 -44.44
N ALA A 757 -4.52 -3.98 -43.33
CA ALA A 757 -4.89 -4.56 -42.03
C ALA A 757 -6.22 -4.02 -41.46
N ALA A 758 -6.66 -2.82 -41.89
CA ALA A 758 -7.88 -2.19 -41.41
C ALA A 758 -9.18 -2.83 -41.94
N ASP A 759 -9.10 -3.63 -43.01
CA ASP A 759 -10.24 -4.33 -43.62
C ASP A 759 -10.37 -5.80 -43.16
N SER A 760 -9.52 -6.22 -42.21
CA SER A 760 -9.71 -7.46 -41.46
C SER A 760 -10.25 -7.16 -40.06
N GLY A 761 -11.35 -7.78 -39.66
CA GLY A 761 -12.05 -7.55 -38.37
C GLY A 761 -11.29 -8.03 -37.12
N ALA A 762 -9.96 -8.00 -37.12
CA ALA A 762 -9.11 -8.43 -36.02
C ALA A 762 -9.14 -7.41 -34.86
N PHE A 763 -9.64 -7.84 -33.71
CA PHE A 763 -9.61 -7.04 -32.47
C PHE A 763 -8.17 -6.98 -31.92
N ASP A 764 -7.52 -5.83 -32.04
CA ASP A 764 -6.23 -5.57 -31.41
C ASP A 764 -6.38 -5.33 -29.90
N TYR A 765 -5.92 -6.28 -29.11
CA TYR A 765 -5.94 -6.21 -27.64
C TYR A 765 -5.05 -5.07 -27.08
N THR A 766 -4.00 -4.66 -27.81
CA THR A 766 -3.07 -3.60 -27.36
C THR A 766 -3.70 -2.21 -27.32
N GLN A 767 -4.82 -1.99 -28.03
CA GLN A 767 -5.59 -0.75 -27.92
C GLN A 767 -6.45 -0.69 -26.66
N LEU A 768 -6.77 -1.82 -26.01
CA LEU A 768 -7.72 -1.85 -24.89
C LEU A 768 -7.26 -0.99 -23.69
N PRO A 769 -5.99 -1.01 -23.23
CA PRO A 769 -5.52 -0.10 -22.18
C PRO A 769 -5.58 1.37 -22.60
N HIS A 770 -5.35 1.69 -23.87
CA HIS A 770 -5.42 3.06 -24.39
C HIS A 770 -6.87 3.57 -24.50
N GLN A 771 -7.80 2.71 -24.92
CA GLN A 771 -9.24 2.99 -24.93
C GLN A 771 -9.77 3.22 -23.51
N LEU A 772 -9.33 2.41 -22.54
CA LEU A 772 -9.64 2.60 -21.12
C LEU A 772 -9.05 3.91 -20.57
N ASP A 773 -7.77 4.22 -20.81
CA ASP A 773 -7.13 5.47 -20.35
C ASP A 773 -7.85 6.72 -20.88
N ALA A 774 -8.26 6.70 -22.16
CA ALA A 774 -9.04 7.76 -22.78
C ALA A 774 -10.47 7.86 -22.19
N ASN A 775 -11.13 6.72 -21.94
CA ASN A 775 -12.45 6.69 -21.32
C ASN A 775 -12.40 7.13 -19.85
N TYR A 776 -11.34 6.82 -19.10
CA TYR A 776 -11.12 7.34 -17.75
C TYR A 776 -10.97 8.87 -17.77
N LEU A 777 -10.15 9.42 -18.68
CA LEU A 777 -10.01 10.87 -18.83
C LEU A 777 -11.35 11.58 -19.11
N LYS A 778 -12.20 10.96 -19.94
CA LYS A 778 -13.49 11.50 -20.38
C LYS A 778 -14.61 11.34 -19.35
N PHE A 779 -14.68 10.21 -18.64
CA PHE A 779 -15.84 9.80 -17.84
C PHE A 779 -15.60 9.77 -16.32
N ASP A 780 -14.37 9.59 -15.87
CA ASP A 780 -14.05 9.70 -14.45
C ASP A 780 -13.83 11.17 -14.08
N SER A 781 -14.87 11.83 -13.56
CA SER A 781 -14.80 13.20 -13.05
C SER A 781 -13.75 13.37 -11.97
N ASP A 782 -13.60 12.36 -11.11
CA ASP A 782 -12.93 12.45 -9.80
C ASP A 782 -11.45 11.99 -9.85
N ALA A 783 -10.98 11.49 -11.00
CA ALA A 783 -9.60 11.04 -11.22
C ALA A 783 -9.13 9.87 -10.33
N VAL A 784 -10.09 9.08 -9.83
CA VAL A 784 -9.91 7.96 -8.89
C VAL A 784 -9.51 6.64 -9.55
N LEU A 785 -9.76 6.49 -10.85
CA LEU A 785 -9.39 5.29 -11.61
C LEU A 785 -7.92 5.30 -12.04
N ARG A 786 -7.18 4.29 -11.55
CA ARG A 786 -5.77 4.05 -11.86
C ARG A 786 -5.61 2.76 -12.66
N PRO A 787 -5.05 2.79 -13.89
CA PRO A 787 -4.62 1.56 -14.57
C PRO A 787 -3.68 0.77 -13.66
N THR A 788 -3.86 -0.55 -13.56
CA THR A 788 -3.08 -1.39 -12.65
C THR A 788 -2.33 -2.46 -13.43
N LYS A 789 -1.01 -2.46 -13.29
CA LYS A 789 -0.09 -3.44 -13.84
C LYS A 789 0.04 -4.61 -12.86
N ILE A 790 -0.01 -5.81 -13.41
CA ILE A 790 0.16 -7.07 -12.69
C ILE A 790 1.53 -7.64 -13.05
N ASP A 791 2.36 -7.92 -12.05
CA ASP A 791 3.64 -8.61 -12.20
C ASP A 791 3.72 -9.83 -11.27
N LEU A 792 4.70 -10.69 -11.50
CA LEU A 792 4.90 -11.92 -10.72
C LEU A 792 5.82 -11.64 -9.53
N ALA A 793 5.50 -12.22 -8.36
CA ALA A 793 6.42 -12.22 -7.23
C ALA A 793 7.66 -13.09 -7.50
N THR A 794 8.74 -12.86 -6.74
CA THR A 794 10.03 -13.56 -6.89
C THR A 794 10.08 -14.94 -6.23
N VAL A 795 9.06 -15.31 -5.45
CA VAL A 795 8.94 -16.62 -4.78
C VAL A 795 7.56 -17.20 -5.09
N TRP A 796 7.52 -18.41 -5.65
CA TRP A 796 6.29 -19.17 -5.90
C TRP A 796 6.27 -20.41 -5.02
N THR A 797 5.09 -20.96 -4.77
CA THR A 797 4.93 -22.23 -4.05
C THR A 797 4.39 -23.27 -5.00
N LYS A 798 5.07 -24.41 -5.13
CA LYS A 798 4.60 -25.59 -5.86
C LYS A 798 4.42 -26.73 -4.86
N GLN A 799 3.22 -27.25 -4.74
CA GLN A 799 2.98 -28.55 -4.11
C GLN A 799 3.01 -29.61 -5.21
N GLU A 800 3.84 -30.63 -5.06
CA GLU A 800 4.01 -31.70 -6.04
C GLU A 800 3.80 -33.08 -5.42
N GLN A 801 3.10 -33.98 -6.13
CA GLN A 801 2.92 -35.38 -5.71
C GLN A 801 3.82 -36.28 -6.58
N PRO A 802 5.07 -36.61 -6.14
CA PRO A 802 6.07 -37.27 -6.99
C PRO A 802 5.75 -38.73 -7.35
N GLY A 803 4.74 -39.34 -6.72
CA GLY A 803 4.26 -40.68 -7.04
C GLY A 803 2.81 -40.86 -6.63
N LEU A 804 2.11 -41.82 -7.24
CA LEU A 804 0.64 -41.97 -7.13
C LEU A 804 0.12 -42.13 -5.68
N LEU A 805 0.94 -42.77 -4.84
CA LEU A 805 0.69 -43.03 -3.40
C LEU A 805 1.66 -42.25 -2.48
N GLY A 806 2.50 -41.37 -3.03
CA GLY A 806 3.45 -40.59 -2.25
C GLY A 806 2.80 -39.36 -1.61
N ASP A 807 3.31 -38.94 -0.45
CA ASP A 807 2.88 -37.70 0.21
C ASP A 807 3.17 -36.47 -0.66
N SER A 808 2.27 -35.48 -0.60
CA SER A 808 2.46 -34.19 -1.25
C SER A 808 3.63 -33.42 -0.62
N ARG A 809 4.51 -32.86 -1.46
CA ARG A 809 5.68 -32.08 -1.02
C ARG A 809 5.54 -30.64 -1.47
N SER A 810 5.59 -29.71 -0.53
CA SER A 810 5.60 -28.28 -0.82
C SER A 810 7.02 -27.76 -0.99
N ARG A 811 7.31 -27.13 -2.13
CA ARG A 811 8.58 -26.50 -2.49
C ARG A 811 8.37 -25.03 -2.83
N GLN A 812 9.24 -24.17 -2.30
CA GLN A 812 9.35 -22.78 -2.78
C GLN A 812 10.28 -22.75 -4.01
N LEU A 813 9.82 -22.12 -5.09
CA LEU A 813 10.59 -21.89 -6.31
C LEU A 813 11.11 -20.45 -6.29
N ARG A 814 12.44 -20.28 -6.30
CA ARG A 814 13.12 -18.98 -6.47
C ARG A 814 13.60 -18.83 -7.91
N GLU A 815 14.15 -17.67 -8.28
CA GLU A 815 14.54 -17.36 -9.67
C GLU A 815 15.29 -18.48 -10.41
N ALA A 816 16.24 -19.16 -9.76
CA ALA A 816 16.98 -20.27 -10.38
C ALA A 816 16.08 -21.48 -10.68
N ASP A 817 15.21 -21.87 -9.73
CA ASP A 817 14.25 -22.95 -9.91
C ASP A 817 13.19 -22.57 -10.97
N GLN A 818 12.72 -21.32 -10.95
CA GLN A 818 11.73 -20.79 -11.90
C GLN A 818 12.25 -20.81 -13.33
N ARG A 819 13.52 -20.43 -13.55
CA ARG A 819 14.20 -20.54 -14.85
C ARG A 819 14.36 -22.01 -15.27
N ALA A 820 14.70 -22.90 -14.34
CA ALA A 820 14.82 -24.33 -14.63
C ALA A 820 13.47 -24.97 -15.03
N GLU A 821 12.38 -24.67 -14.33
CA GLU A 821 11.04 -25.15 -14.69
C GLU A 821 10.54 -24.50 -16.01
N THR A 822 10.87 -23.22 -16.25
CA THR A 822 10.54 -22.52 -17.51
C THR A 822 11.26 -23.14 -18.71
N ASN A 823 12.55 -23.45 -18.58
CA ASN A 823 13.30 -24.12 -19.65
C ASN A 823 12.70 -25.49 -19.96
N LYS A 824 12.38 -26.32 -18.95
CA LYS A 824 11.69 -27.62 -19.16
C LYS A 824 10.36 -27.47 -19.91
N ALA A 825 9.58 -26.45 -19.58
CA ALA A 825 8.32 -26.17 -20.25
C ALA A 825 8.53 -25.69 -21.68
N PHE A 826 9.57 -24.89 -21.95
CA PHE A 826 9.93 -24.46 -23.30
C PHE A 826 10.47 -25.61 -24.16
N ASP A 827 11.33 -26.48 -23.62
CA ASP A 827 11.81 -27.69 -24.30
C ASP A 827 10.63 -28.59 -24.72
N LEU A 828 9.62 -28.76 -23.85
CA LEU A 828 8.39 -29.47 -24.18
C LEU A 828 7.57 -28.76 -25.27
N LEU A 829 7.42 -27.43 -25.21
CA LEU A 829 6.68 -26.67 -26.24
C LEU A 829 7.40 -26.66 -27.60
N ASP A 830 8.73 -26.70 -27.62
CA ASP A 830 9.51 -26.82 -28.85
C ASP A 830 9.30 -28.21 -29.48
N ALA A 831 9.44 -29.28 -28.69
CA ALA A 831 9.15 -30.64 -29.14
C ALA A 831 7.68 -30.81 -29.61
N LEU A 832 6.71 -30.25 -28.88
CA LEU A 832 5.29 -30.30 -29.24
C LEU A 832 4.91 -29.45 -30.46
N SER A 833 5.75 -28.49 -30.87
CA SER A 833 5.53 -27.68 -32.07
C SER A 833 6.40 -28.11 -33.26
N ARG A 834 7.21 -29.17 -33.13
CA ARG A 834 8.31 -29.51 -34.06
C ARG A 834 9.15 -28.27 -34.39
N SER A 835 9.64 -27.62 -33.34
CA SER A 835 10.40 -26.35 -33.37
C SER A 835 9.71 -25.23 -34.15
N GLY A 836 8.40 -25.08 -33.94
CA GLY A 836 7.56 -24.03 -34.52
C GLY A 836 6.90 -24.34 -35.87
N ALA A 837 7.15 -25.51 -36.46
CA ALA A 837 6.50 -25.92 -37.72
C ALA A 837 4.99 -26.20 -37.57
N GLU A 838 4.54 -26.62 -36.38
CA GLU A 838 3.14 -26.90 -36.08
C GLU A 838 2.56 -25.91 -35.06
N ALA A 839 1.35 -25.42 -35.37
CA ALA A 839 0.58 -24.58 -34.46
C ALA A 839 0.02 -25.40 -33.28
N LEU A 840 0.09 -24.83 -32.08
CA LEU A 840 -0.42 -25.40 -30.84
C LEU A 840 -1.80 -24.86 -30.48
N GLU A 841 -2.67 -25.74 -30.00
CA GLU A 841 -3.97 -25.34 -29.45
C GLU A 841 -3.82 -24.83 -28.01
N SER A 842 -4.29 -23.61 -27.76
CA SER A 842 -4.18 -22.95 -26.45
C SER A 842 -5.38 -22.08 -26.12
N SER A 843 -5.77 -22.05 -24.85
CA SER A 843 -6.71 -21.06 -24.32
C SER A 843 -5.90 -19.87 -23.78
N LEU A 844 -6.09 -18.67 -24.33
CA LEU A 844 -5.38 -17.46 -23.93
C LEU A 844 -6.27 -16.57 -23.06
N HIS A 845 -5.90 -16.40 -21.79
CA HIS A 845 -6.54 -15.46 -20.88
C HIS A 845 -5.76 -14.14 -20.85
N ILE A 846 -6.45 -13.04 -21.10
CA ILE A 846 -5.90 -11.68 -21.10
C ILE A 846 -6.55 -10.93 -19.95
N VAL A 847 -5.76 -10.40 -19.01
CA VAL A 847 -6.27 -9.69 -17.84
C VAL A 847 -5.88 -8.22 -17.92
N VAL A 848 -6.88 -7.35 -17.79
CA VAL A 848 -6.72 -5.90 -17.66
C VAL A 848 -7.29 -5.46 -16.32
N ALA A 849 -6.49 -4.74 -15.54
CA ALA A 849 -6.88 -4.31 -14.21
C ALA A 849 -6.89 -2.78 -14.07
N ALA A 850 -7.83 -2.29 -13.27
CA ALA A 850 -7.79 -0.94 -12.73
C ALA A 850 -8.11 -0.97 -11.24
N THR A 851 -7.54 -0.03 -10.49
CA THR A 851 -7.81 0.16 -9.06
C THR A 851 -8.50 1.50 -8.88
N HIS A 852 -9.66 1.48 -8.23
CA HIS A 852 -10.31 2.67 -7.71
C HIS A 852 -9.65 3.05 -6.38
N CYS A 853 -8.98 4.19 -6.33
CA CYS A 853 -8.36 4.69 -5.11
C CYS A 853 -9.28 5.72 -4.44
N PHE A 854 -9.61 5.50 -3.17
CA PHE A 854 -10.26 6.49 -2.33
C PHE A 854 -9.22 7.20 -1.46
N ASP A 855 -9.25 8.54 -1.43
CA ASP A 855 -8.32 9.39 -0.67
C ASP A 855 -8.43 9.23 0.86
N GLU A 856 -9.51 8.59 1.31
CA GLU A 856 -9.94 8.49 2.71
C GLU A 856 -10.38 7.06 3.07
N THR A 857 -10.60 6.79 4.36
CA THR A 857 -11.24 5.54 4.80
C THR A 857 -12.73 5.51 4.41
N ILE A 858 -13.39 4.34 4.50
CA ILE A 858 -14.85 4.23 4.24
C ILE A 858 -15.63 5.22 5.10
N LEU A 859 -15.41 5.21 6.42
CA LEU A 859 -16.12 6.09 7.35
C LEU A 859 -15.81 7.57 7.10
N ASN A 860 -14.58 7.92 6.72
CA ASN A 860 -14.24 9.29 6.35
C ASN A 860 -14.88 9.70 5.01
N THR A 861 -15.04 8.78 4.06
CA THR A 861 -15.71 9.03 2.78
C THR A 861 -17.20 9.26 2.99
N LEU A 862 -17.86 8.42 3.79
CA LEU A 862 -19.28 8.56 4.12
C LEU A 862 -19.55 9.80 4.98
N VAL A 863 -18.76 10.04 6.02
CA VAL A 863 -19.01 11.13 6.98
C VAL A 863 -18.31 12.44 6.56
N GLN A 864 -16.98 12.48 6.48
CA GLN A 864 -16.23 13.73 6.26
C GLN A 864 -16.32 14.27 4.83
N GLN A 865 -16.30 13.39 3.83
CA GLN A 865 -16.49 13.78 2.43
C GLN A 865 -17.98 13.93 2.08
N ASN A 866 -18.88 13.38 2.90
CA ASN A 866 -20.34 13.32 2.67
C ASN A 866 -20.68 12.78 1.26
N ARG A 867 -20.03 11.67 0.87
CA ARG A 867 -20.21 11.03 -0.44
C ARG A 867 -20.42 9.53 -0.31
N ASN A 868 -21.31 8.99 -1.13
CA ASN A 868 -21.53 7.56 -1.24
C ASN A 868 -20.39 6.89 -2.05
N PRO A 869 -19.60 5.96 -1.49
CA PRO A 869 -18.57 5.25 -2.23
C PRO A 869 -19.14 4.24 -3.24
N ILE A 870 -20.38 3.77 -3.05
CA ILE A 870 -21.05 2.80 -3.94
C ILE A 870 -21.22 3.42 -5.34
N GLU A 871 -21.77 4.63 -5.42
CA GLU A 871 -21.98 5.35 -6.69
C GLU A 871 -20.66 5.64 -7.43
N LYS A 872 -19.58 5.93 -6.70
CA LYS A 872 -18.25 6.11 -7.27
C LYS A 872 -17.70 4.81 -7.87
N MET A 873 -17.87 3.70 -7.17
CA MET A 873 -17.45 2.38 -7.64
C MET A 873 -18.29 1.92 -8.83
N GLU A 874 -19.61 2.07 -8.75
CA GLU A 874 -20.58 1.79 -9.82
C GLU A 874 -20.16 2.47 -11.12
N ARG A 875 -19.80 3.76 -11.07
CA ARG A 875 -19.28 4.50 -12.23
C ARG A 875 -18.08 3.82 -12.87
N SER A 876 -17.15 3.39 -12.02
CA SER A 876 -15.89 2.79 -12.46
C SER A 876 -16.10 1.43 -13.13
N MET A 877 -16.96 0.60 -12.53
CA MET A 877 -17.32 -0.71 -13.05
C MET A 877 -18.12 -0.59 -14.37
N LEU A 878 -19.02 0.39 -14.49
CA LEU A 878 -19.75 0.66 -15.73
C LEU A 878 -18.86 1.18 -16.87
N ILE A 879 -17.88 2.05 -16.59
CA ILE A 879 -16.89 2.49 -17.59
C ILE A 879 -16.07 1.28 -18.10
N MET A 880 -15.60 0.42 -17.18
CA MET A 880 -14.85 -0.79 -17.52
C MET A 880 -15.69 -1.75 -18.37
N ALA A 881 -16.89 -2.11 -17.91
CA ALA A 881 -17.79 -3.04 -18.59
C ALA A 881 -18.20 -2.55 -19.98
N SER A 882 -18.55 -1.26 -20.12
CA SER A 882 -18.94 -0.68 -21.41
C SER A 882 -17.78 -0.61 -22.39
N THR A 883 -16.55 -0.34 -21.91
CA THR A 883 -15.35 -0.38 -22.75
C THR A 883 -15.02 -1.80 -23.20
N LEU A 884 -15.08 -2.80 -22.31
CA LEU A 884 -14.77 -4.19 -22.63
C LEU A 884 -15.78 -4.79 -23.63
N HIS A 885 -17.08 -4.67 -23.33
CA HIS A 885 -18.14 -5.28 -24.15
C HIS A 885 -18.51 -4.44 -25.38
N ARG A 886 -17.97 -3.21 -25.53
CA ARG A 886 -18.33 -2.22 -26.56
C ARG A 886 -19.84 -1.98 -26.68
N THR A 887 -20.54 -2.13 -25.55
CA THR A 887 -22.01 -2.10 -25.47
C THR A 887 -22.45 -0.85 -24.69
N PRO A 888 -23.47 -0.10 -25.16
CA PRO A 888 -23.96 1.08 -24.44
C PRO A 888 -24.69 0.70 -23.13
N LEU A 889 -24.72 1.66 -22.17
CA LEU A 889 -25.21 1.40 -20.81
C LEU A 889 -26.69 0.99 -20.73
N ASP A 890 -27.53 1.43 -21.68
CA ASP A 890 -28.94 1.02 -21.79
C ASP A 890 -29.11 -0.49 -22.02
N GLN A 891 -28.11 -1.15 -22.62
CA GLN A 891 -28.10 -2.58 -22.92
C GLN A 891 -27.34 -3.42 -21.88
N LEU A 892 -26.45 -2.82 -21.09
CA LEU A 892 -25.69 -3.50 -20.03
C LEU A 892 -26.47 -3.60 -18.71
N ILE A 893 -27.19 -2.54 -18.36
CA ILE A 893 -27.86 -2.37 -17.06
C ILE A 893 -29.26 -3.01 -17.08
N HIS A 894 -29.73 -3.47 -15.93
CA HIS A 894 -31.10 -3.94 -15.73
C HIS A 894 -32.10 -2.78 -15.94
N PRO A 895 -33.21 -2.95 -16.70
CA PRO A 895 -34.06 -1.83 -17.12
C PRO A 895 -34.61 -0.97 -15.98
N GLY A 896 -34.89 -1.54 -14.81
CA GLY A 896 -35.36 -0.78 -13.64
C GLY A 896 -34.34 0.21 -13.05
N GLU A 897 -33.04 -0.03 -13.25
CA GLU A 897 -31.95 0.79 -12.72
C GLU A 897 -31.50 1.90 -13.68
N VAL A 898 -31.92 1.83 -14.95
CA VAL A 898 -31.42 2.70 -16.03
C VAL A 898 -31.66 4.19 -15.74
N ASP A 899 -32.84 4.55 -15.23
CA ASP A 899 -33.16 5.96 -14.96
C ASP A 899 -32.43 6.51 -13.73
N ARG A 900 -32.20 5.68 -12.70
CA ARG A 900 -31.34 6.04 -11.55
C ARG A 900 -29.91 6.32 -12.02
N VAL A 901 -29.31 5.40 -12.78
CA VAL A 901 -27.94 5.55 -13.28
C VAL A 901 -27.82 6.73 -14.25
N ARG A 902 -28.82 6.98 -15.10
CA ARG A 902 -28.86 8.14 -15.99
C ARG A 902 -28.89 9.46 -15.20
N ALA A 903 -29.65 9.54 -14.12
CA ALA A 903 -29.69 10.71 -13.24
C ALA A 903 -28.37 10.95 -12.49
N LEU A 904 -27.73 9.88 -11.99
CA LEU A 904 -26.46 9.95 -11.27
C LEU A 904 -25.24 10.20 -12.17
N MET A 905 -25.27 9.74 -13.42
CA MET A 905 -24.11 9.69 -14.33
C MET A 905 -24.44 10.13 -15.77
N PRO A 906 -25.01 11.33 -15.98
CA PRO A 906 -25.49 11.76 -17.29
C PRO A 906 -24.37 11.83 -18.34
N THR A 907 -23.14 12.19 -17.94
CA THR A 907 -21.97 12.27 -18.83
C THR A 907 -21.55 10.92 -19.38
N VAL A 908 -21.55 9.88 -18.54
CA VAL A 908 -21.20 8.50 -18.92
C VAL A 908 -22.30 7.92 -19.80
N PHE A 909 -23.56 8.13 -19.42
CA PHE A 909 -24.73 7.64 -20.17
C PHE A 909 -24.82 8.25 -21.58
N ALA A 910 -24.68 9.57 -21.71
CA ALA A 910 -24.68 10.24 -23.01
C ALA A 910 -23.45 9.86 -23.86
N GLY A 911 -22.28 9.69 -23.24
CA GLY A 911 -21.03 9.41 -23.93
C GLY A 911 -20.97 8.07 -24.63
N PHE A 912 -21.52 7.01 -24.02
CA PHE A 912 -21.59 5.68 -24.65
C PHE A 912 -22.82 5.51 -25.56
N ALA A 913 -23.91 6.26 -25.33
CA ALA A 913 -25.05 6.28 -26.25
C ALA A 913 -24.68 6.82 -27.65
N ALA A 914 -23.72 7.74 -27.74
CA ALA A 914 -23.23 8.28 -29.01
C ALA A 914 -22.48 7.26 -29.89
N SER A 915 -21.83 6.25 -29.29
CA SER A 915 -21.11 5.19 -30.04
C SER A 915 -22.04 4.28 -30.86
N LYS A 916 -23.34 4.31 -30.57
CA LYS A 916 -24.41 3.56 -31.27
C LYS A 916 -24.67 4.01 -32.71
N LYS A 917 -23.89 4.98 -33.22
CA LYS A 917 -23.91 5.51 -34.60
C LYS A 917 -22.64 5.21 -35.42
N LEU A 918 -21.68 4.48 -34.85
CA LEU A 918 -20.33 4.27 -35.41
C LEU A 918 -19.94 2.78 -35.53
N ALA A 919 -20.87 1.89 -35.20
CA ALA A 919 -20.88 0.46 -35.47
C ALA A 919 -22.26 0.11 -36.07
#